data_AF-A0A1A5ZVZ8-F1
#
_entry.id   AF-A0A1A5ZVZ8-F1
#
_cell.length_a   1.000
_cell.length_b   1.000
_cell.length_c   1.000
_cell.angle_alpha   90.00
_cell.angle_beta   90.00
_cell.angle_gamma   90.00
#
_symmetry.space_group_name_H-M   'P 1'
#
loop_
_entity.id
_entity.type
_entity.pdbx_description
1 polymer ?
#
loop_
_entity_poly.entity_id
_entity_poly.type
_entity_poly.pdbx_seq_one_letter_code
_entity_poly.pdbx_strand_id
1 'polypeptide(L)'
;MAALLFQHTLLPPSRDTMQPILSQLSTPGSLLVLPALFASLVQILHQHRYPIFTQASSSKIPHDVFVASKEREAVRLVLSQILARLYEEKRSPTLCHARLALWKTVQLWGGYMERESAWGQMIRAEALLAEQSLCSGDSALVGPLLEIFSTLENLDHDQTQIGTSVIRWCLACPPDLRTIASALLCSLIRYHQLTHTLPSFFDLLLQSLNGLYLDSIAEDTIISLYNVITAGPLSDDNVRRNAIQSLRSSNIGKARSTAWDHVCTSFVNLLSSKLVPSVVDQKKRKRPTPHASHSAALVGTTTRLLQFCLAAAAGTAFDTDPPHDAIAKLLSLVQEWPSPPAENSISWSAAVIEAGRLRTVQAMERLLARRFPAVEVASFYSSSQELTLEEVSDPMKEIVADDQIRFTLHRGILNGRLSPDTIDWLLNGLVNASTAVWQVTLEQGLPLIDISATSIQLQKLADLICRKCDDDPAFLSISPVWELAHLKGAVQAFVNKGSPEYPLLNICPPAYLDKKIKLDMIGKTRDVSVAAGWLNRTASEADTIGLMSRNMQLLRQLVIAATSDDGTVIDLFSKVMRFLALAPDQNGKTFSTIIGELAAIGDTHLIAEFFAVIIAKRPESFASLHEELVDLSTAAGDEAKQTDAFDVKALRSRNLLLQAKRWLGVPAQEIQPLRQSICKAFFSGAFPGDRSAFARTVLETIAAESVDASHVIATALVMYSRYTDLELDSTLHEVLEGSIDQAISLCCATSPSPAHLRLLTVMCGRCNNVEILQRAVRTALAATSDDIAIIDFLERIVEEKASILHHDDIVQILGLTTHALVASKHVLSPSINLLSSLSRRRPDLILANLPDLVDVIALMFIGLQMRRDLTAPSSTDAQPLSRLLVILTQMRPKGHEISPLAKHAPAILVAYTRAAADSQSGFAPQVRRDLEPGLFGLCNLATAGGRVHAHGREGEGLGTPFGLGEGPGGEGEKELWAELWRSWSRARYLGQG
;
A
#
# COMPACT_ATOMS: atom_id res chain seq x y z
N MET A 1 -5.32 -53.50 -6.30
CA MET A 1 -5.33 -52.86 -4.96
C MET A 1 -6.63 -52.13 -4.66
N ALA A 2 -7.14 -51.21 -5.51
CA ALA A 2 -8.44 -50.56 -5.28
C ALA A 2 -9.60 -51.57 -5.09
N ALA A 3 -9.71 -52.58 -5.96
CA ALA A 3 -10.70 -53.66 -5.81
C ALA A 3 -10.49 -54.58 -4.59
N LEU A 4 -9.30 -54.55 -3.96
CA LEU A 4 -8.97 -55.30 -2.74
C LEU A 4 -9.23 -54.47 -1.47
N LEU A 5 -9.03 -53.16 -1.52
CA LEU A 5 -9.30 -52.22 -0.42
C LEU A 5 -10.79 -51.88 -0.29
N PHE A 6 -11.55 -51.98 -1.38
CA PHE A 6 -12.98 -51.66 -1.44
C PHE A 6 -13.85 -52.87 -1.77
N GLN A 7 -13.52 -54.05 -1.23
CA GLN A 7 -14.38 -55.22 -1.37
C GLN A 7 -15.75 -54.95 -0.73
N HIS A 8 -16.80 -55.28 -1.48
CA HIS A 8 -18.21 -55.01 -1.18
C HIS A 8 -18.70 -55.61 0.16
N THR A 9 -17.96 -56.57 0.72
CA THR A 9 -18.21 -57.22 2.01
C THR A 9 -17.61 -56.49 3.22
N LEU A 10 -16.72 -55.51 3.00
CA LEU A 10 -16.01 -54.75 4.05
C LEU A 10 -16.53 -53.31 4.24
N LEU A 11 -17.62 -52.94 3.55
CA LEU A 11 -18.34 -51.68 3.78
C LEU A 11 -19.64 -51.94 4.59
N PRO A 12 -19.58 -52.32 5.88
CA PRO A 12 -20.75 -52.16 6.73
C PRO A 12 -21.08 -50.65 6.85
N PRO A 13 -22.33 -50.27 7.13
CA PRO A 13 -22.77 -48.87 7.25
C PRO A 13 -22.20 -48.14 8.49
N SER A 14 -21.11 -48.62 9.09
CA SER A 14 -20.40 -47.94 10.16
C SER A 14 -19.54 -46.81 9.60
N ARG A 15 -19.54 -45.65 10.29
CA ARG A 15 -18.95 -44.38 9.83
C ARG A 15 -17.43 -44.37 9.57
N ASP A 16 -16.67 -45.41 9.95
CA ASP A 16 -15.20 -45.36 10.04
C ASP A 16 -14.43 -46.37 9.15
N THR A 17 -14.98 -46.80 8.02
CA THR A 17 -14.36 -47.86 7.19
C THR A 17 -13.03 -47.50 6.54
N MET A 18 -12.76 -46.23 6.24
CA MET A 18 -11.49 -45.78 5.63
C MET A 18 -10.41 -45.37 6.64
N GLN A 19 -10.80 -45.05 7.87
CA GLN A 19 -9.88 -44.60 8.93
C GLN A 19 -8.66 -45.52 9.11
N PRO A 20 -8.81 -46.87 9.13
CA PRO A 20 -7.68 -47.78 9.31
C PRO A 20 -6.68 -47.71 8.15
N ILE A 21 -7.18 -47.62 6.91
CA ILE A 21 -6.34 -47.55 5.70
C ILE A 21 -5.61 -46.20 5.68
N LEU A 22 -6.31 -45.10 5.95
CA LEU A 22 -5.72 -43.76 5.98
C LEU A 22 -4.67 -43.62 7.09
N SER A 23 -4.88 -44.28 8.24
CA SER A 23 -3.92 -44.28 9.36
C SER A 23 -2.60 -45.01 9.05
N GLN A 24 -2.62 -45.95 8.10
CA GLN A 24 -1.43 -46.70 7.68
C GLN A 24 -0.59 -45.94 6.62
N LEU A 25 -1.18 -44.94 5.96
CA LEU A 25 -0.50 -44.07 5.00
C LEU A 25 0.22 -42.93 5.76
N SER A 26 1.42 -43.24 6.23
CA SER A 26 2.24 -42.34 7.05
C SER A 26 3.30 -41.55 6.27
N THR A 27 3.55 -41.88 5.00
CA THR A 27 4.57 -41.20 4.18
C THR A 27 3.93 -40.25 3.15
N PRO A 28 4.46 -39.03 2.94
CA PRO A 28 3.88 -38.07 2.00
C PRO A 28 3.78 -38.61 0.56
N GLY A 29 4.71 -39.49 0.14
CA GLY A 29 4.63 -40.16 -1.16
C GLY A 29 3.45 -41.13 -1.28
N SER A 30 3.05 -41.78 -0.19
CA SER A 30 1.91 -42.71 -0.19
C SER A 30 0.56 -41.99 -0.32
N LEU A 31 0.46 -40.73 0.12
CA LEU A 31 -0.74 -39.91 0.00
C LEU A 31 -1.05 -39.51 -1.45
N LEU A 32 -0.05 -39.48 -2.34
CA LEU A 32 -0.23 -39.14 -3.75
C LEU A 32 -1.05 -40.18 -4.53
N VAL A 33 -1.24 -41.37 -3.99
CA VAL A 33 -2.06 -42.44 -4.59
C VAL A 33 -3.55 -42.23 -4.31
N LEU A 34 -3.91 -41.44 -3.29
CA LEU A 34 -5.29 -41.24 -2.83
C LEU A 34 -6.24 -40.70 -3.92
N PRO A 35 -5.86 -39.71 -4.76
CA PRO A 35 -6.76 -39.22 -5.81
C PRO A 35 -7.11 -40.29 -6.85
N ALA A 36 -6.14 -41.12 -7.25
CA ALA A 36 -6.39 -42.19 -8.21
C ALA A 36 -7.29 -43.29 -7.63
N LEU A 37 -7.10 -43.62 -6.33
CA LEU A 37 -7.98 -44.55 -5.62
C LEU A 37 -9.39 -43.99 -5.46
N PHE A 38 -9.52 -42.71 -5.13
CA PHE A 38 -10.81 -42.02 -5.02
C PHE A 38 -11.54 -42.00 -6.36
N ALA A 39 -10.87 -41.66 -7.45
CA ALA A 39 -11.47 -41.71 -8.80
C ALA A 39 -11.94 -43.11 -9.18
N SER A 40 -11.13 -44.14 -8.89
CA SER A 40 -11.51 -45.54 -9.10
C SER A 40 -12.73 -45.93 -8.26
N LEU A 41 -12.78 -45.48 -7.00
CA LEU A 41 -13.91 -45.73 -6.11
C LEU A 41 -15.20 -45.08 -6.64
N VAL A 42 -15.15 -43.79 -6.99
CA VAL A 42 -16.29 -43.06 -7.54
C VAL A 42 -16.82 -43.77 -8.79
N GLN A 43 -15.92 -44.22 -9.68
CA GLN A 43 -16.30 -44.98 -10.87
C GLN A 43 -16.99 -46.31 -10.52
N ILE A 44 -16.45 -47.08 -9.57
CA ILE A 44 -17.03 -48.37 -9.14
C ILE A 44 -18.39 -48.15 -8.48
N LEU A 45 -18.50 -47.18 -7.57
CA LEU A 45 -19.75 -46.83 -6.91
C LEU A 45 -20.81 -46.44 -7.94
N HIS A 46 -20.43 -45.61 -8.93
CA HIS A 46 -21.35 -45.19 -9.99
C HIS A 46 -21.79 -46.35 -10.89
N GLN A 47 -20.86 -47.20 -11.33
CA GLN A 47 -21.13 -48.35 -12.22
C GLN A 47 -21.98 -49.43 -11.53
N HIS A 48 -21.80 -49.64 -10.23
CA HIS A 48 -22.44 -50.72 -9.47
C HIS A 48 -23.42 -50.22 -8.40
N ARG A 49 -23.92 -48.99 -8.52
CA ARG A 49 -24.76 -48.34 -7.49
C ARG A 49 -26.02 -49.12 -7.10
N TYR A 50 -26.67 -49.81 -8.05
CA TYR A 50 -27.91 -50.55 -7.78
C TYR A 50 -27.68 -51.84 -6.97
N PRO A 51 -26.70 -52.71 -7.30
CA PRO A 51 -26.29 -53.80 -6.42
C PRO A 51 -25.79 -53.36 -5.05
N ILE A 52 -25.07 -52.24 -4.98
CA ILE A 52 -24.46 -51.75 -3.74
C ILE A 52 -25.52 -51.23 -2.77
N PHE A 53 -26.43 -50.39 -3.24
CA PHE A 53 -27.40 -49.69 -2.40
C PHE A 53 -28.77 -50.33 -2.50
N THR A 54 -28.99 -51.35 -1.68
CA THR A 54 -30.31 -52.00 -1.59
C THR A 54 -31.27 -51.19 -0.71
N GLN A 55 -32.54 -51.14 -1.11
CA GLN A 55 -33.59 -50.44 -0.38
C GLN A 55 -34.65 -51.46 0.05
N ALA A 56 -35.16 -51.32 1.28
CA ALA A 56 -36.27 -52.15 1.73
C ALA A 56 -37.51 -51.91 0.83
N SER A 57 -38.22 -52.99 0.50
CA SER A 57 -39.42 -52.95 -0.35
C SER A 57 -40.56 -52.08 0.20
N SER A 58 -40.51 -51.71 1.48
CA SER A 58 -41.49 -50.85 2.16
C SER A 58 -41.23 -49.34 2.02
N SER A 59 -40.14 -48.92 1.38
CA SER A 59 -39.80 -47.50 1.27
C SER A 59 -40.68 -46.76 0.26
N LYS A 60 -41.13 -45.55 0.63
CA LYS A 60 -41.94 -44.68 -0.24
C LYS A 60 -41.11 -43.84 -1.22
N ILE A 61 -39.78 -43.84 -1.09
CA ILE A 61 -38.87 -43.07 -1.95
C ILE A 61 -38.55 -43.91 -3.19
N PRO A 62 -38.63 -43.36 -4.42
CA PRO A 62 -38.23 -44.08 -5.62
C PRO A 62 -36.80 -44.63 -5.51
N HIS A 63 -36.59 -45.87 -5.98
CA HIS A 63 -35.32 -46.56 -5.80
C HIS A 63 -34.13 -45.80 -6.38
N ASP A 64 -34.27 -45.21 -7.57
CA ASP A 64 -33.23 -44.38 -8.18
C ASP A 64 -32.83 -43.18 -7.33
N VAL A 65 -33.81 -42.51 -6.70
CA VAL A 65 -33.57 -41.34 -5.84
C VAL A 65 -32.84 -41.76 -4.57
N PHE A 66 -33.23 -42.90 -3.99
CA PHE A 66 -32.56 -43.48 -2.83
C PHE A 66 -31.11 -43.87 -3.17
N VAL A 67 -30.89 -44.62 -4.25
CA VAL A 67 -29.58 -45.08 -4.71
C VAL A 67 -28.67 -43.89 -5.00
N ALA A 68 -29.15 -42.88 -5.74
CA ALA A 68 -28.38 -41.67 -6.02
C ALA A 68 -28.04 -40.90 -4.73
N SER A 69 -28.95 -40.79 -3.77
CA SER A 69 -28.68 -40.15 -2.48
C SER A 69 -27.61 -40.90 -1.68
N LYS A 70 -27.63 -42.24 -1.70
CA LYS A 70 -26.65 -43.07 -0.99
C LYS A 70 -25.28 -43.09 -1.67
N GLU A 71 -25.24 -43.10 -3.00
CA GLU A 71 -24.02 -42.90 -3.79
C GLU A 71 -23.36 -41.57 -3.39
N ARG A 72 -24.12 -40.48 -3.37
CA ARG A 72 -23.60 -39.16 -2.98
C ARG A 72 -23.10 -39.10 -1.55
N GLU A 73 -23.85 -39.67 -0.61
CA GLU A 73 -23.47 -39.73 0.79
C GLU A 73 -22.15 -40.51 0.97
N ALA A 74 -21.99 -41.66 0.29
CA ALA A 74 -20.79 -42.46 0.34
C ALA A 74 -19.56 -41.74 -0.23
N VAL A 75 -19.69 -41.14 -1.43
CA VAL A 75 -18.61 -40.37 -2.06
C VAL A 75 -18.20 -39.19 -1.17
N ARG A 76 -19.15 -38.45 -0.61
CA ARG A 76 -18.90 -37.31 0.28
C ARG A 76 -18.14 -37.71 1.54
N LEU A 77 -18.55 -38.80 2.20
CA LEU A 77 -17.90 -39.28 3.43
C LEU A 77 -16.43 -39.68 3.18
N VAL A 78 -16.17 -40.41 2.09
CA VAL A 78 -14.80 -40.80 1.74
C VAL A 78 -13.96 -39.58 1.37
N LEU A 79 -14.50 -38.65 0.59
CA LEU A 79 -13.81 -37.40 0.28
C LEU A 79 -13.46 -36.62 1.56
N SER A 80 -14.40 -36.49 2.50
CA SER A 80 -14.19 -35.79 3.76
C SER A 80 -13.07 -36.42 4.58
N GLN A 81 -12.99 -37.76 4.65
CA GLN A 81 -11.93 -38.47 5.37
C GLN A 81 -10.57 -38.31 4.69
N ILE A 82 -10.51 -38.41 3.36
CA ILE A 82 -9.27 -38.20 2.60
C ILE A 82 -8.77 -36.76 2.77
N LEU A 83 -9.64 -35.76 2.63
CA LEU A 83 -9.29 -34.35 2.80
C LEU A 83 -8.79 -34.06 4.21
N ALA A 84 -9.49 -34.56 5.25
CA ALA A 84 -9.05 -34.42 6.63
C ALA A 84 -7.61 -34.93 6.84
N ARG A 85 -7.28 -36.09 6.24
CA ARG A 85 -5.92 -36.64 6.30
C ARG A 85 -4.90 -35.78 5.55
N LEU A 86 -5.25 -35.26 4.37
CA LEU A 86 -4.38 -34.37 3.60
C LEU A 86 -4.14 -33.02 4.30
N TYR A 87 -5.04 -32.58 5.18
CA TYR A 87 -4.89 -31.32 5.94
C TYR A 87 -3.98 -31.44 7.17
N GLU A 88 -3.80 -32.65 7.73
CA GLU A 88 -2.92 -32.86 8.89
C GLU A 88 -1.44 -32.65 8.56
N GLU A 89 -1.05 -32.82 7.29
CA GLU A 89 0.34 -32.74 6.86
C GLU A 89 0.71 -31.33 6.37
N LYS A 90 1.95 -30.91 6.65
CA LYS A 90 2.43 -29.55 6.35
C LYS A 90 2.23 -29.20 4.86
N ARG A 91 1.98 -27.91 4.60
CA ARG A 91 1.75 -27.32 3.27
C ARG A 91 2.85 -27.75 2.29
N SER A 92 2.55 -28.75 1.46
CA SER A 92 3.42 -29.24 0.39
C SER A 92 2.74 -29.05 -0.96
N PRO A 93 3.47 -28.61 -2.01
CA PRO A 93 2.91 -28.46 -3.35
C PRO A 93 2.32 -29.76 -3.89
N THR A 94 2.92 -30.91 -3.57
CA THR A 94 2.43 -32.21 -4.03
C THR A 94 1.07 -32.56 -3.43
N LEU A 95 0.83 -32.20 -2.17
CA LEU A 95 -0.47 -32.41 -1.50
C LEU A 95 -1.55 -31.45 -2.04
N CYS A 96 -1.18 -30.24 -2.46
CA CYS A 96 -2.10 -29.33 -3.13
C CYS A 96 -2.61 -29.90 -4.46
N HIS A 97 -1.72 -30.51 -5.25
CA HIS A 97 -2.12 -31.20 -6.49
C HIS A 97 -3.02 -32.41 -6.22
N ALA A 98 -2.77 -33.15 -5.13
CA ALA A 98 -3.65 -34.24 -4.73
C ALA A 98 -5.07 -33.76 -4.38
N ARG A 99 -5.19 -32.67 -3.61
CA ARG A 99 -6.48 -32.02 -3.30
C ARG A 99 -7.21 -31.58 -4.56
N LEU A 100 -6.51 -30.91 -5.47
CA LEU A 100 -7.07 -30.50 -6.77
C LEU A 100 -7.61 -31.68 -7.58
N ALA A 101 -6.86 -32.78 -7.65
CA ALA A 101 -7.30 -33.98 -8.36
C ALA A 101 -8.57 -34.61 -7.76
N LEU A 102 -8.72 -34.58 -6.42
CA LEU A 102 -9.94 -35.04 -5.75
C LEU A 102 -11.15 -34.18 -6.15
N TRP A 103 -11.03 -32.85 -6.11
CA TRP A 103 -12.12 -31.96 -6.49
C TRP A 103 -12.45 -32.03 -7.98
N LYS A 104 -11.45 -32.17 -8.86
CA LYS A 104 -11.70 -32.44 -10.29
C LYS A 104 -12.45 -33.75 -10.52
N THR A 105 -12.17 -34.77 -9.70
CA THR A 105 -12.92 -36.04 -9.75
C THR A 105 -14.39 -35.83 -9.38
N VAL A 106 -14.68 -35.03 -8.34
CA VAL A 106 -16.06 -34.68 -7.96
C VAL A 106 -16.77 -33.90 -9.07
N GLN A 107 -16.07 -32.92 -9.66
CA GLN A 107 -16.58 -32.12 -10.77
C GLN A 107 -16.92 -32.98 -11.98
N LEU A 108 -16.05 -33.92 -12.37
CA LEU A 108 -16.27 -34.82 -13.50
C LEU A 108 -17.38 -35.83 -13.25
N TRP A 109 -17.53 -36.30 -12.00
CA TRP A 109 -18.59 -37.24 -11.62
C TRP A 109 -19.98 -36.59 -11.65
N GLY A 110 -20.08 -35.28 -11.38
CA GLY A 110 -21.34 -34.54 -11.49
C GLY A 110 -22.41 -34.90 -10.45
N GLY A 111 -22.06 -35.67 -9.42
CA GLY A 111 -22.95 -36.03 -8.32
C GLY A 111 -22.95 -35.03 -7.15
N TYR A 112 -22.31 -33.88 -7.28
CA TYR A 112 -22.42 -32.78 -6.33
C TYR A 112 -23.87 -32.25 -6.26
N MET A 113 -24.36 -31.88 -5.07
CA MET A 113 -25.71 -31.33 -4.87
C MET A 113 -25.69 -30.13 -3.92
N GLU A 114 -25.95 -28.93 -4.45
CA GLU A 114 -25.96 -27.65 -3.72
C GLU A 114 -26.90 -27.65 -2.50
N ARG A 115 -28.03 -28.37 -2.58
CA ARG A 115 -29.03 -28.43 -1.50
C ARG A 115 -28.55 -29.19 -0.25
N GLU A 116 -27.52 -30.01 -0.38
CA GLU A 116 -26.98 -30.81 0.72
C GLU A 116 -25.93 -29.98 1.48
N SER A 117 -26.29 -29.41 2.62
CA SER A 117 -25.44 -28.48 3.37
C SER A 117 -24.04 -29.02 3.73
N ALA A 118 -23.91 -30.33 3.90
CA ALA A 118 -22.62 -30.96 4.18
C ALA A 118 -21.63 -30.83 3.01
N TRP A 119 -22.10 -30.84 1.76
CA TRP A 119 -21.28 -30.59 0.58
C TRP A 119 -20.83 -29.13 0.53
N GLY A 120 -21.75 -28.19 0.74
CA GLY A 120 -21.43 -26.76 0.79
C GLY A 120 -20.43 -26.40 1.90
N GLN A 121 -20.54 -27.03 3.07
CA GLN A 121 -19.56 -26.86 4.15
C GLN A 121 -18.15 -27.32 3.75
N MET A 122 -18.03 -28.41 2.99
CA MET A 122 -16.73 -28.90 2.51
C MET A 122 -16.11 -27.97 1.46
N ILE A 123 -16.92 -27.48 0.51
CA ILE A 123 -16.46 -26.49 -0.48
C ILE A 123 -15.98 -25.21 0.23
N ARG A 124 -16.77 -24.69 1.16
CA ARG A 124 -16.39 -23.49 1.93
C ARG A 124 -15.11 -23.70 2.75
N ALA A 125 -14.99 -24.84 3.41
CA ALA A 125 -13.77 -25.16 4.17
C ALA A 125 -12.53 -25.24 3.26
N GLU A 126 -12.66 -25.87 2.08
CA GLU A 126 -11.58 -25.94 1.11
C GLU A 126 -11.21 -24.56 0.56
N ALA A 127 -12.19 -23.73 0.20
CA ALA A 127 -11.98 -22.37 -0.30
C ALA A 127 -11.25 -21.50 0.73
N LEU A 128 -11.66 -21.54 2.00
CA LEU A 128 -10.99 -20.81 3.09
C LEU A 128 -9.54 -21.29 3.30
N LEU A 129 -9.31 -22.60 3.26
CA LEU A 129 -7.95 -23.16 3.38
C LEU A 129 -7.07 -22.79 2.18
N ALA A 130 -7.63 -22.79 0.97
CA ALA A 130 -6.94 -22.38 -0.24
C ALA A 130 -6.58 -20.89 -0.18
N GLU A 131 -7.49 -20.02 0.29
CA GLU A 131 -7.24 -18.58 0.43
C GLU A 131 -6.14 -18.31 1.47
N GLN A 132 -6.20 -18.97 2.63
CA GLN A 132 -5.16 -18.86 3.65
C GLN A 132 -3.78 -19.34 3.16
N SER A 133 -3.76 -20.33 2.26
CA SER A 133 -2.53 -20.82 1.64
C SER A 133 -2.01 -19.82 0.59
N LEU A 134 -2.90 -19.21 -0.18
CA LEU A 134 -2.56 -18.19 -1.16
C LEU A 134 -1.94 -16.94 -0.50
N CYS A 135 -2.47 -16.53 0.66
CA CYS A 135 -1.94 -15.42 1.46
C CYS A 135 -0.57 -15.71 2.10
N SER A 136 -0.06 -16.95 2.05
CA SER A 136 1.29 -17.26 2.57
C SER A 136 2.43 -16.89 1.62
N GLY A 137 2.12 -16.59 0.35
CA GLY A 137 3.10 -16.06 -0.61
C GLY A 137 4.02 -17.10 -1.27
N ASP A 138 3.76 -18.40 -1.11
CA ASP A 138 4.52 -19.45 -1.80
C ASP A 138 4.14 -19.51 -3.29
N SER A 139 5.05 -19.03 -4.15
CA SER A 139 4.84 -18.94 -5.59
C SER A 139 4.56 -20.29 -6.26
N ALA A 140 5.10 -21.38 -5.74
CA ALA A 140 4.89 -22.73 -6.29
C ALA A 140 3.46 -23.24 -6.08
N LEU A 141 2.73 -22.68 -5.11
CA LEU A 141 1.36 -23.09 -4.80
C LEU A 141 0.29 -22.29 -5.55
N VAL A 142 0.63 -21.11 -6.08
CA VAL A 142 -0.36 -20.18 -6.65
C VAL A 142 -1.15 -20.82 -7.79
N GLY A 143 -0.47 -21.48 -8.74
CA GLY A 143 -1.13 -22.15 -9.87
C GLY A 143 -2.15 -23.20 -9.44
N PRO A 144 -1.74 -24.24 -8.68
CA PRO A 144 -2.65 -25.26 -8.17
C PRO A 144 -3.81 -24.71 -7.33
N LEU A 145 -3.56 -23.67 -6.52
CA LEU A 145 -4.62 -23.04 -5.70
C LEU A 145 -5.65 -22.30 -6.56
N LEU A 146 -5.22 -21.57 -7.60
CA LEU A 146 -6.15 -20.93 -8.55
C LEU A 146 -6.96 -21.96 -9.33
N GLU A 147 -6.37 -23.11 -9.67
CA GLU A 147 -7.12 -24.22 -10.26
C GLU A 147 -8.14 -24.82 -9.28
N ILE A 148 -7.81 -24.93 -7.98
CA ILE A 148 -8.79 -25.36 -6.96
C ILE A 148 -9.96 -24.38 -6.95
N PHE A 149 -9.71 -23.06 -6.87
CA PHE A 149 -10.78 -22.07 -6.93
C PHE A 149 -11.62 -22.17 -8.20
N SER A 150 -11.00 -22.38 -9.36
CA SER A 150 -11.71 -22.62 -10.61
C SER A 150 -12.59 -23.87 -10.55
N THR A 151 -12.08 -24.98 -10.01
CA THR A 151 -12.88 -26.21 -9.84
C THR A 151 -14.03 -26.04 -8.84
N LEU A 152 -13.79 -25.38 -7.71
CA LEU A 152 -14.82 -25.13 -6.68
C LEU A 152 -15.90 -24.17 -7.18
N GLU A 153 -15.50 -23.10 -7.88
CA GLU A 153 -16.44 -22.12 -8.43
C GLU A 153 -17.37 -22.74 -9.47
N ASN A 154 -16.85 -23.66 -10.30
CA ASN A 154 -17.67 -24.44 -11.24
C ASN A 154 -18.59 -25.47 -10.56
N LEU A 155 -18.29 -25.88 -9.32
CA LEU A 155 -19.12 -26.80 -8.54
C LEU A 155 -20.25 -26.06 -7.82
N ASP A 156 -19.90 -24.99 -7.09
CA ASP A 156 -20.83 -24.18 -6.32
C ASP A 156 -20.23 -22.80 -6.03
N HIS A 157 -20.65 -21.80 -6.80
CA HIS A 157 -20.21 -20.44 -6.62
C HIS A 157 -20.64 -19.86 -5.25
N ASP A 158 -21.89 -20.09 -4.84
CA ASP A 158 -22.48 -19.53 -3.61
C ASP A 158 -21.72 -19.96 -2.36
N GLN A 159 -21.22 -21.20 -2.36
CA GLN A 159 -20.45 -21.76 -1.23
C GLN A 159 -18.96 -21.45 -1.31
N THR A 160 -18.40 -21.25 -2.51
CA THR A 160 -16.97 -20.93 -2.69
C THR A 160 -16.63 -19.54 -2.15
N GLN A 161 -17.53 -18.55 -2.30
CA GLN A 161 -17.40 -17.19 -1.75
C GLN A 161 -16.02 -16.55 -1.99
N ILE A 162 -15.63 -16.42 -3.27
CA ILE A 162 -14.32 -15.89 -3.65
C ILE A 162 -14.15 -14.44 -3.14
N GLY A 163 -13.23 -14.27 -2.19
CA GLY A 163 -12.94 -12.98 -1.55
C GLY A 163 -11.98 -12.09 -2.33
N THR A 164 -11.74 -10.88 -1.81
CA THR A 164 -10.84 -9.89 -2.44
C THR A 164 -9.41 -10.41 -2.60
N SER A 165 -8.90 -11.23 -1.67
CA SER A 165 -7.53 -11.76 -1.73
C SER A 165 -7.30 -12.59 -2.99
N VAL A 166 -8.25 -13.46 -3.34
CA VAL A 166 -8.16 -14.31 -4.54
C VAL A 166 -8.23 -13.47 -5.81
N ILE A 167 -9.14 -12.49 -5.87
CA ILE A 167 -9.23 -11.56 -7.01
C ILE A 167 -7.93 -10.78 -7.18
N ARG A 168 -7.31 -10.30 -6.09
CA ARG A 168 -6.01 -9.63 -6.16
C ARG A 168 -4.94 -10.50 -6.81
N TRP A 169 -4.88 -11.78 -6.44
CA TRP A 169 -3.98 -12.74 -7.08
C TRP A 169 -4.32 -13.01 -8.53
N CYS A 170 -5.60 -13.07 -8.91
CA CYS A 170 -5.99 -13.16 -10.32
C CYS A 170 -5.55 -11.92 -11.12
N LEU A 171 -5.69 -10.72 -10.55
CA LEU A 171 -5.33 -9.47 -11.21
C LEU A 171 -3.80 -9.32 -11.37
N ALA A 172 -3.04 -9.73 -10.36
CA ALA A 172 -1.59 -9.61 -10.29
C ALA A 172 -0.85 -10.94 -10.57
N CYS A 173 -1.46 -11.87 -11.30
CA CYS A 173 -0.88 -13.20 -11.50
C CYS A 173 0.36 -13.18 -12.42
N PRO A 174 1.34 -14.07 -12.18
CA PRO A 174 2.44 -14.35 -13.10
C PRO A 174 1.96 -14.72 -14.52
N PRO A 175 2.76 -14.47 -15.58
CA PRO A 175 2.37 -14.69 -16.98
C PRO A 175 1.90 -16.10 -17.31
N ASP A 176 2.52 -17.11 -16.71
CA ASP A 176 2.21 -18.54 -16.86
C ASP A 176 0.83 -18.92 -16.29
N LEU A 177 0.31 -18.15 -15.33
CA LEU A 177 -0.97 -18.41 -14.68
C LEU A 177 -2.13 -17.56 -15.23
N ARG A 178 -1.86 -16.68 -16.20
CA ARG A 178 -2.86 -15.75 -16.76
C ARG A 178 -4.07 -16.45 -17.32
N THR A 179 -3.89 -17.58 -18.03
CA THR A 179 -5.02 -18.31 -18.61
C THR A 179 -5.98 -18.84 -17.56
N ILE A 180 -5.45 -19.35 -16.44
CA ILE A 180 -6.24 -19.88 -15.32
C ILE A 180 -6.98 -18.72 -14.62
N ALA A 181 -6.27 -17.62 -14.35
CA ALA A 181 -6.87 -16.42 -13.76
C ALA A 181 -7.95 -15.80 -14.65
N SER A 182 -7.70 -15.68 -15.97
CA SER A 182 -8.69 -15.22 -16.95
C SER A 182 -9.92 -16.12 -16.97
N ALA A 183 -9.75 -17.44 -16.95
CA ALA A 183 -10.85 -18.38 -16.92
C ALA A 183 -11.71 -18.23 -15.64
N LEU A 184 -11.07 -18.10 -14.48
CA LEU A 184 -11.74 -17.86 -13.20
C LEU A 184 -12.51 -16.54 -13.20
N LEU A 185 -11.89 -15.43 -13.64
CA LEU A 185 -12.56 -14.13 -13.75
C LEU A 185 -13.74 -14.17 -14.72
N CYS A 186 -13.61 -14.87 -15.86
CA CYS A 186 -14.72 -15.05 -16.80
C CYS A 186 -15.88 -15.84 -16.18
N SER A 187 -15.58 -16.87 -15.39
CA SER A 187 -16.59 -17.66 -14.70
C SER A 187 -17.36 -16.83 -13.67
N LEU A 188 -16.64 -16.05 -12.86
CA LEU A 188 -17.21 -15.10 -11.91
C LEU A 188 -18.11 -14.06 -12.61
N ILE A 189 -17.63 -13.44 -13.69
CA ILE A 189 -18.42 -12.49 -14.50
C ILE A 189 -19.72 -13.15 -14.98
N ARG A 190 -19.63 -14.37 -15.50
CA ARG A 190 -20.79 -15.12 -16.01
C ARG A 190 -21.77 -15.46 -14.89
N TYR A 191 -21.31 -15.92 -13.74
CA TYR A 191 -22.17 -16.16 -12.60
C TYR A 191 -22.92 -14.89 -12.19
N HIS A 192 -22.20 -13.78 -11.98
CA HIS A 192 -22.80 -12.54 -11.53
C HIS A 192 -23.74 -11.91 -12.58
N GLN A 193 -23.51 -12.20 -13.87
CA GLN A 193 -24.46 -11.90 -14.93
C GLN A 193 -25.74 -12.71 -14.79
N LEU A 194 -25.64 -14.04 -14.59
CA LEU A 194 -26.79 -14.94 -14.49
C LEU A 194 -27.61 -14.72 -13.21
N THR A 195 -26.97 -14.31 -12.12
CA THR A 195 -27.64 -14.04 -10.83
C THR A 195 -28.04 -12.58 -10.65
N HIS A 196 -27.87 -11.73 -11.67
CA HIS A 196 -28.17 -10.29 -11.62
C HIS A 196 -27.42 -9.52 -10.52
N THR A 197 -26.24 -10.01 -10.12
CA THR A 197 -25.37 -9.40 -9.10
C THR A 197 -24.08 -8.81 -9.70
N LEU A 198 -24.11 -8.48 -10.99
CA LEU A 198 -22.99 -7.87 -11.71
C LEU A 198 -22.42 -6.60 -11.02
N PRO A 199 -23.23 -5.71 -10.42
CA PRO A 199 -22.71 -4.60 -9.61
C PRO A 199 -21.78 -5.06 -8.49
N SER A 200 -22.16 -6.09 -7.73
CA SER A 200 -21.38 -6.64 -6.63
C SER A 200 -20.02 -7.18 -7.08
N PHE A 201 -19.95 -7.77 -8.28
CA PHE A 201 -18.68 -8.22 -8.86
C PHE A 201 -17.73 -7.05 -9.12
N PHE A 202 -18.22 -5.97 -9.73
CA PHE A 202 -17.40 -4.79 -10.00
C PHE A 202 -16.99 -4.09 -8.71
N ASP A 203 -17.85 -4.03 -7.70
CA ASP A 203 -17.50 -3.52 -6.37
C ASP A 203 -16.40 -4.39 -5.72
N LEU A 204 -16.49 -5.72 -5.80
CA LEU A 204 -15.45 -6.64 -5.33
C LEU A 204 -14.13 -6.41 -6.08
N LEU A 205 -14.18 -6.19 -7.39
CA LEU A 205 -13.01 -5.95 -8.24
C LEU A 205 -12.35 -4.61 -7.91
N LEU A 206 -13.14 -3.56 -7.66
CA LEU A 206 -12.65 -2.25 -7.21
C LEU A 206 -12.04 -2.30 -5.80
N GLN A 207 -12.66 -3.01 -4.85
CA GLN A 207 -12.10 -3.24 -3.52
C GLN A 207 -10.78 -4.03 -3.57
N SER A 208 -10.68 -4.96 -4.51
CA SER A 208 -9.47 -5.74 -4.74
C SER A 208 -8.35 -4.86 -5.26
N LEU A 209 -8.62 -4.00 -6.26
CA LEU A 209 -7.66 -3.01 -6.78
C LEU A 209 -7.21 -2.01 -5.71
N ASN A 210 -8.13 -1.48 -4.90
CA ASN A 210 -7.77 -0.55 -3.83
C ASN A 210 -6.85 -1.20 -2.79
N GLY A 211 -7.01 -2.51 -2.53
CA GLY A 211 -6.12 -3.25 -1.63
C GLY A 211 -4.80 -3.71 -2.26
N LEU A 212 -4.61 -3.57 -3.57
CA LEU A 212 -3.33 -3.84 -4.26
C LEU A 212 -2.40 -2.61 -4.19
N TYR A 213 -2.96 -1.41 -4.29
CA TYR A 213 -2.21 -0.15 -4.30
C TYR A 213 -2.27 0.55 -2.95
N LEU A 214 -1.65 -0.06 -1.93
CA LEU A 214 -1.57 0.51 -0.58
C LEU A 214 -0.47 1.57 -0.49
N ASP A 215 -0.75 2.62 0.29
CA ASP A 215 0.17 3.75 0.52
C ASP A 215 1.48 3.33 1.21
N SER A 216 1.50 2.16 1.87
CA SER A 216 2.67 1.61 2.54
C SER A 216 3.67 0.92 1.60
N ILE A 217 3.32 0.71 0.33
CA ILE A 217 4.14 -0.01 -0.63
C ILE A 217 5.13 0.96 -1.29
N ALA A 218 6.38 0.54 -1.44
CA ALA A 218 7.41 1.33 -2.12
C ALA A 218 7.01 1.68 -3.56
N GLU A 219 7.36 2.88 -4.01
CA GLU A 219 6.99 3.40 -5.33
C GLU A 219 7.39 2.47 -6.48
N ASP A 220 8.63 1.96 -6.48
CA ASP A 220 9.12 1.01 -7.50
C ASP A 220 8.27 -0.28 -7.56
N THR A 221 7.76 -0.73 -6.41
CA THR A 221 6.89 -1.91 -6.33
C THR A 221 5.49 -1.60 -6.85
N ILE A 222 4.96 -0.39 -6.59
CA ILE A 222 3.68 0.07 -7.15
C ILE A 222 3.76 0.12 -8.68
N ILE A 223 4.84 0.68 -9.24
CA ILE A 223 5.07 0.77 -10.68
C ILE A 223 5.14 -0.64 -11.29
N SER A 224 5.91 -1.53 -10.66
CA SER A 224 6.03 -2.93 -11.08
C SER A 224 4.68 -3.65 -11.05
N LEU A 225 3.90 -3.45 -9.99
CA LEU A 225 2.59 -4.06 -9.82
C LEU A 225 1.58 -3.53 -10.86
N TYR A 226 1.58 -2.23 -11.14
CA TYR A 226 0.79 -1.64 -12.21
C TYR A 226 1.12 -2.30 -13.56
N ASN A 227 2.41 -2.47 -13.88
CA ASN A 227 2.84 -3.13 -15.12
C ASN A 227 2.38 -4.59 -15.20
N VAL A 228 2.41 -5.32 -14.08
CA VAL A 228 1.90 -6.70 -14.00
C VAL A 228 0.40 -6.75 -14.25
N ILE A 229 -0.38 -5.90 -13.60
CA ILE A 229 -1.86 -5.89 -13.72
C ILE A 229 -2.29 -5.46 -15.12
N THR A 230 -1.62 -4.45 -15.70
CA THR A 230 -1.92 -3.96 -17.05
C THR A 230 -1.48 -4.91 -18.14
N ALA A 231 -0.48 -5.76 -17.90
CA ALA A 231 -0.18 -6.91 -18.76
C ALA A 231 -0.99 -8.16 -18.40
N GLY A 232 -1.79 -8.11 -17.34
CA GLY A 232 -2.49 -9.24 -16.74
C GLY A 232 -3.86 -9.55 -17.36
N PRO A 233 -4.67 -10.38 -16.68
CA PRO A 233 -5.95 -10.87 -17.20
C PRO A 233 -6.97 -9.79 -17.56
N LEU A 234 -6.89 -8.59 -16.98
CA LEU A 234 -7.80 -7.48 -17.36
C LEU A 234 -7.58 -7.01 -18.80
N SER A 235 -6.37 -7.16 -19.33
CA SER A 235 -6.05 -6.84 -20.72
C SER A 235 -6.30 -8.00 -21.68
N ASP A 236 -6.69 -9.17 -21.16
CA ASP A 236 -7.08 -10.32 -21.97
C ASP A 236 -8.38 -10.02 -22.73
N ASP A 237 -8.35 -10.23 -24.05
CA ASP A 237 -9.49 -10.03 -24.93
C ASP A 237 -10.73 -10.83 -24.51
N ASN A 238 -10.55 -12.02 -23.93
CA ASN A 238 -11.66 -12.85 -23.45
C ASN A 238 -12.36 -12.23 -22.25
N VAL A 239 -11.59 -11.81 -21.24
CA VAL A 239 -12.13 -11.17 -20.02
C VAL A 239 -12.83 -9.87 -20.41
N ARG A 240 -12.19 -9.05 -21.26
CA ARG A 240 -12.77 -7.81 -21.79
C ARG A 240 -14.08 -8.07 -22.53
N ARG A 241 -14.12 -9.03 -23.46
CA ARG A 241 -15.33 -9.37 -24.21
C ARG A 241 -16.46 -9.85 -23.32
N ASN A 242 -16.16 -10.74 -22.36
CA ASN A 242 -17.15 -11.23 -21.41
C ASN A 242 -17.69 -10.10 -20.53
N ALA A 243 -16.83 -9.26 -19.94
CA ALA A 243 -17.26 -8.11 -19.15
C ALA A 243 -18.18 -7.16 -19.93
N ILE A 244 -17.79 -6.80 -21.17
CA ILE A 244 -18.60 -5.94 -22.05
C ILE A 244 -19.93 -6.61 -22.39
N GLN A 245 -19.94 -7.90 -22.73
CA GLN A 245 -21.14 -8.63 -23.09
C GLN A 245 -22.10 -8.77 -21.89
N SER A 246 -21.58 -9.07 -20.70
CA SER A 246 -22.36 -9.19 -19.48
C SER A 246 -22.99 -7.86 -19.10
N LEU A 247 -22.21 -6.76 -19.11
CA LEU A 247 -22.75 -5.41 -18.88
C LEU A 247 -23.78 -5.02 -19.94
N ARG A 248 -23.52 -5.32 -21.22
CA ARG A 248 -24.47 -5.04 -22.31
C ARG A 248 -25.76 -5.81 -22.16
N SER A 249 -25.70 -7.06 -21.69
CA SER A 249 -26.90 -7.87 -21.46
C SER A 249 -27.82 -7.32 -20.37
N SER A 250 -27.27 -6.50 -19.46
CA SER A 250 -28.09 -5.80 -18.47
C SER A 250 -28.88 -4.64 -19.07
N ASN A 251 -28.42 -4.06 -20.19
CA ASN A 251 -29.06 -2.93 -20.86
C ASN A 251 -30.22 -3.42 -21.74
N ILE A 252 -31.44 -2.97 -21.43
CA ILE A 252 -32.65 -3.36 -22.16
C ILE A 252 -32.95 -2.30 -23.24
N GLY A 253 -32.91 -2.72 -24.51
CA GLY A 253 -33.19 -1.85 -25.65
C GLY A 253 -32.15 -0.75 -25.83
N LYS A 254 -32.61 0.51 -25.92
CA LYS A 254 -31.73 1.70 -26.01
C LYS A 254 -31.43 2.32 -24.64
N ALA A 255 -31.99 1.81 -23.55
CA ALA A 255 -31.85 2.42 -22.24
C ALA A 255 -30.70 1.76 -21.44
N ARG A 256 -29.96 2.56 -20.65
CA ARG A 256 -28.93 2.04 -19.74
C ARG A 256 -29.59 1.55 -18.46
N SER A 257 -29.20 0.37 -18.00
CA SER A 257 -29.79 -0.27 -16.82
C SER A 257 -29.31 0.38 -15.52
N THR A 258 -30.07 0.21 -14.44
CA THR A 258 -29.67 0.60 -13.08
C THR A 258 -28.41 -0.12 -12.63
N ALA A 259 -28.21 -1.38 -13.04
CA ALA A 259 -26.99 -2.14 -12.76
C ALA A 259 -25.76 -1.53 -13.45
N TRP A 260 -25.90 -1.13 -14.72
CA TRP A 260 -24.83 -0.44 -15.44
C TRP A 260 -24.52 0.92 -14.81
N ASP A 261 -25.55 1.67 -14.44
CA ASP A 261 -25.41 2.97 -13.82
C ASP A 261 -24.71 2.91 -12.46
N HIS A 262 -25.06 1.91 -11.62
CA HIS A 262 -24.35 1.65 -10.36
C HIS A 262 -22.87 1.37 -10.60
N VAL A 263 -22.54 0.49 -11.55
CA VAL A 263 -21.14 0.16 -11.88
C VAL A 263 -20.38 1.40 -12.35
N CYS A 264 -20.99 2.20 -13.24
CA CYS A 264 -20.39 3.45 -13.71
C CYS A 264 -20.19 4.45 -12.56
N THR A 265 -21.19 4.61 -11.70
CA THR A 265 -21.13 5.49 -10.53
C THR A 265 -20.07 5.04 -9.52
N SER A 266 -19.90 3.73 -9.28
CA SER A 266 -18.82 3.20 -8.44
C SER A 266 -17.44 3.57 -9.00
N PHE A 267 -17.24 3.47 -10.33
CA PHE A 267 -16.00 3.94 -10.97
C PHE A 267 -15.79 5.44 -10.80
N VAL A 268 -16.82 6.25 -11.07
CA VAL A 268 -16.75 7.72 -10.95
C VAL A 268 -16.44 8.15 -9.52
N ASN A 269 -17.09 7.55 -8.52
CA ASN A 269 -16.87 7.86 -7.12
C ASN A 269 -15.42 7.52 -6.69
N LEU A 270 -14.91 6.36 -7.11
CA LEU A 270 -13.54 5.97 -6.82
C LEU A 270 -12.54 6.94 -7.47
N LEU A 271 -12.72 7.27 -8.76
CA LEU A 271 -11.85 8.20 -9.47
C LEU A 271 -11.91 9.61 -8.85
N SER A 272 -13.10 10.10 -8.52
CA SER A 272 -13.29 11.41 -7.88
C SER A 272 -12.55 11.50 -6.55
N SER A 273 -12.60 10.44 -5.73
CA SER A 273 -11.89 10.38 -4.44
C SER A 273 -10.37 10.41 -4.56
N LYS A 274 -9.82 10.07 -5.73
CA LYS A 274 -8.38 9.95 -5.97
C LYS A 274 -7.80 11.12 -6.78
N LEU A 275 -8.63 11.75 -7.60
CA LEU A 275 -8.26 12.89 -8.45
C LEU A 275 -8.50 14.23 -7.77
N VAL A 276 -9.58 14.37 -7.00
CA VAL A 276 -9.93 15.63 -6.32
C VAL A 276 -9.34 15.60 -4.90
N PRO A 277 -8.29 16.40 -4.60
CA PRO A 277 -7.77 16.48 -3.24
C PRO A 277 -8.86 17.00 -2.31
N SER A 278 -9.07 16.34 -1.17
CA SER A 278 -10.10 16.75 -0.21
C SER A 278 -9.85 18.19 0.23
N VAL A 279 -10.77 19.09 -0.12
CA VAL A 279 -10.65 20.56 0.04
C VAL A 279 -10.54 21.02 1.50
N VAL A 280 -10.64 20.11 2.47
CA VAL A 280 -10.90 20.42 3.88
C VAL A 280 -9.75 21.12 4.61
N ASP A 281 -8.48 21.05 4.15
CA ASP A 281 -7.32 21.53 4.95
C ASP A 281 -6.42 22.61 4.33
N GLN A 282 -6.75 23.22 3.19
CA GLN A 282 -5.83 24.17 2.53
C GLN A 282 -6.22 25.65 2.69
N LYS A 283 -6.04 26.21 3.90
CA LYS A 283 -6.09 27.68 4.14
C LYS A 283 -4.83 28.44 3.71
N LYS A 284 -3.83 27.78 3.12
CA LYS A 284 -2.67 28.45 2.49
C LYS A 284 -2.44 27.81 1.13
N ARG A 285 -2.44 28.64 0.06
CA ARG A 285 -2.09 28.28 -1.33
C ARG A 285 -0.68 27.67 -1.37
N LYS A 286 -0.54 26.39 -1.03
CA LYS A 286 0.65 25.59 -1.31
C LYS A 286 0.45 25.01 -2.72
N ARG A 287 1.53 24.98 -3.51
CA ARG A 287 1.53 24.35 -4.84
C ARG A 287 0.92 22.94 -4.73
N PRO A 288 0.10 22.51 -5.71
CA PRO A 288 -0.49 21.18 -5.71
C PRO A 288 0.64 20.15 -5.60
N THR A 289 0.60 19.32 -4.56
CA THR A 289 1.54 18.22 -4.38
C THR A 289 1.34 17.21 -5.51
N PRO A 290 2.42 16.68 -6.11
CA PRO A 290 2.30 15.65 -7.16
C PRO A 290 1.49 14.46 -6.64
N HIS A 291 0.63 13.90 -7.49
CA HIS A 291 -0.18 12.74 -7.11
C HIS A 291 0.72 11.57 -6.73
N ALA A 292 0.40 10.92 -5.61
CA ALA A 292 1.12 9.75 -5.15
C ALA A 292 0.97 8.58 -6.12
N SER A 293 2.02 7.78 -6.26
CA SER A 293 2.14 6.74 -7.29
C SER A 293 1.10 5.63 -7.12
N HIS A 294 0.69 5.30 -5.89
CA HIS A 294 -0.42 4.36 -5.65
C HIS A 294 -1.75 4.89 -6.21
N SER A 295 -2.02 6.20 -6.09
CA SER A 295 -3.23 6.84 -6.59
C SER A 295 -3.23 6.86 -8.12
N ALA A 296 -2.09 7.19 -8.73
CA ALA A 296 -1.92 7.14 -10.17
C ALA A 296 -2.11 5.73 -10.73
N ALA A 297 -1.51 4.71 -10.10
CA ALA A 297 -1.68 3.30 -10.48
C ALA A 297 -3.16 2.89 -10.45
N LEU A 298 -3.87 3.24 -9.37
CA LEU A 298 -5.28 2.94 -9.18
C LEU A 298 -6.15 3.64 -10.23
N VAL A 299 -5.91 4.93 -10.51
CA VAL A 299 -6.59 5.68 -11.59
C VAL A 299 -6.34 5.01 -12.94
N GLY A 300 -5.07 4.67 -13.24
CA GLY A 300 -4.68 4.04 -14.49
C GLY A 300 -5.33 2.68 -14.71
N THR A 301 -5.46 1.84 -13.67
CA THR A 301 -6.15 0.54 -13.79
C THR A 301 -7.67 0.71 -13.84
N THR A 302 -8.24 1.59 -13.01
CA THR A 302 -9.68 1.83 -12.92
C THR A 302 -10.26 2.36 -14.23
N THR A 303 -9.55 3.29 -14.89
CA THR A 303 -9.97 3.84 -16.19
C THR A 303 -10.00 2.80 -17.31
N ARG A 304 -9.20 1.71 -17.24
CA ARG A 304 -9.31 0.57 -18.18
C ARG A 304 -10.62 -0.19 -18.02
N LEU A 305 -11.04 -0.40 -16.79
CA LEU A 305 -12.30 -1.08 -16.49
C LEU A 305 -13.50 -0.20 -16.83
N LEU A 306 -13.41 1.09 -16.54
CA LEU A 306 -14.40 2.07 -16.96
C LEU A 306 -14.59 2.07 -18.48
N GLN A 307 -13.50 1.90 -19.26
CA GLN A 307 -13.59 1.74 -20.71
C GLN A 307 -14.48 0.56 -21.12
N PHE A 308 -14.46 -0.57 -20.37
CA PHE A 308 -15.34 -1.71 -20.64
C PHE A 308 -16.80 -1.33 -20.36
N CYS A 309 -17.05 -0.61 -19.27
CA CYS A 309 -18.37 -0.09 -18.91
C CYS A 309 -18.93 0.84 -20.00
N LEU A 310 -18.14 1.82 -20.45
CA LEU A 310 -18.55 2.76 -21.50
C LEU A 310 -18.73 2.06 -22.86
N ALA A 311 -17.88 1.10 -23.20
CA ALA A 311 -18.02 0.30 -24.42
C ALA A 311 -19.27 -0.59 -24.41
N ALA A 312 -19.70 -1.07 -23.23
CA ALA A 312 -20.94 -1.84 -23.08
C ALA A 312 -22.18 -0.98 -23.32
N ALA A 313 -22.11 0.31 -23.00
CA ALA A 313 -23.17 1.30 -23.26
C ALA A 313 -23.18 1.82 -24.71
N ALA A 314 -22.20 1.47 -25.55
CA ALA A 314 -22.14 1.93 -26.94
C ALA A 314 -23.38 1.47 -27.73
N GLY A 315 -24.25 2.42 -28.10
CA GLY A 315 -25.54 2.16 -28.78
C GLY A 315 -26.79 2.42 -27.93
N THR A 316 -26.62 2.74 -26.64
CA THR A 316 -27.69 3.24 -25.77
C THR A 316 -27.90 4.76 -25.97
N ALA A 317 -29.13 5.24 -25.79
CA ALA A 317 -29.53 6.61 -26.06
C ALA A 317 -29.77 7.44 -24.79
N PHE A 318 -30.22 6.84 -23.69
CA PHE A 318 -30.57 7.53 -22.44
C PHE A 318 -30.47 6.59 -21.23
N ASP A 319 -30.33 7.16 -20.04
CA ASP A 319 -30.35 6.44 -18.77
C ASP A 319 -31.82 6.19 -18.35
N THR A 320 -32.09 5.04 -17.70
CA THR A 320 -33.47 4.68 -17.29
C THR A 320 -33.99 5.56 -16.15
N ASP A 321 -33.11 6.11 -15.31
CA ASP A 321 -33.46 6.99 -14.18
C ASP A 321 -32.72 8.35 -14.29
N PRO A 322 -33.44 9.49 -14.46
CA PRO A 322 -32.83 10.81 -14.59
C PRO A 322 -32.05 11.36 -13.38
N PRO A 323 -32.29 10.98 -12.10
CA PRO A 323 -31.49 11.51 -10.98
C PRO A 323 -30.08 10.91 -10.85
N HIS A 324 -29.75 9.87 -11.63
CA HIS A 324 -28.46 9.20 -11.61
C HIS A 324 -27.77 9.30 -12.97
N ASP A 325 -27.51 10.52 -13.45
CA ASP A 325 -26.77 10.71 -14.69
C ASP A 325 -25.26 10.48 -14.46
N ALA A 326 -24.85 9.20 -14.43
CA ALA A 326 -23.44 8.84 -14.28
C ALA A 326 -22.56 9.42 -15.40
N ILE A 327 -23.12 9.66 -16.60
CA ILE A 327 -22.37 10.30 -17.69
C ILE A 327 -22.17 11.77 -17.43
N ALA A 328 -23.16 12.51 -16.92
CA ALA A 328 -22.97 13.90 -16.50
C ALA A 328 -21.92 14.01 -15.38
N LYS A 329 -21.95 13.12 -14.38
CA LYS A 329 -20.93 13.08 -13.33
C LYS A 329 -19.53 12.74 -13.88
N LEU A 330 -19.46 11.86 -14.87
CA LEU A 330 -18.20 11.54 -15.52
C LEU A 330 -17.71 12.71 -16.38
N LEU A 331 -18.60 13.44 -17.05
CA LEU A 331 -18.27 14.65 -17.82
C LEU A 331 -17.72 15.75 -16.90
N SER A 332 -18.37 15.99 -15.75
CA SER A 332 -17.85 16.95 -14.77
C SER A 332 -16.48 16.52 -14.24
N LEU A 333 -16.30 15.23 -13.94
CA LEU A 333 -15.01 14.70 -13.50
C LEU A 333 -13.91 14.90 -14.56
N VAL A 334 -14.22 14.68 -15.84
CA VAL A 334 -13.28 14.91 -16.96
C VAL A 334 -12.93 16.39 -17.12
N GLN A 335 -13.88 17.29 -16.90
CA GLN A 335 -13.63 18.74 -16.92
C GLN A 335 -12.77 19.21 -15.73
N GLU A 336 -12.93 18.57 -14.58
CA GLU A 336 -12.16 18.84 -13.36
C GLU A 336 -10.84 18.05 -13.29
N TRP A 337 -10.52 17.24 -14.30
CA TRP A 337 -9.36 16.36 -14.28
C TRP A 337 -8.07 17.19 -14.29
N PRO A 338 -7.12 16.94 -13.35
CA PRO A 338 -5.91 17.72 -13.24
C PRO A 338 -5.09 17.64 -14.53
N SER A 339 -4.75 18.79 -15.10
CA SER A 339 -3.83 18.89 -16.24
C SER A 339 -2.39 18.73 -15.77
N PRO A 340 -1.52 18.02 -16.52
CA PRO A 340 -0.11 17.89 -16.17
C PRO A 340 0.57 19.28 -16.12
N PRO A 341 1.46 19.53 -15.14
CA PRO A 341 2.22 20.78 -15.09
C PRO A 341 3.12 20.92 -16.31
N ALA A 342 3.21 22.12 -16.88
CA ALA A 342 3.95 22.41 -18.11
C ALA A 342 5.50 22.39 -17.96
N GLU A 343 6.05 21.93 -16.82
CA GLU A 343 7.49 21.97 -16.53
C GLU A 343 8.20 20.62 -16.82
N ASN A 344 9.49 20.72 -17.18
CA ASN A 344 10.34 19.77 -17.93
C ASN A 344 10.59 18.35 -17.37
N SER A 345 9.86 17.86 -16.36
CA SER A 345 9.99 16.45 -15.93
C SER A 345 8.67 15.92 -15.38
N ILE A 346 7.94 15.20 -16.23
CA ILE A 346 6.63 14.66 -15.87
C ILE A 346 6.85 13.33 -15.18
N SER A 347 6.40 13.26 -13.93
CA SER A 347 6.51 12.05 -13.13
C SER A 347 5.68 10.92 -13.73
N TRP A 348 6.08 9.67 -13.47
CA TRP A 348 5.32 8.48 -13.88
C TRP A 348 3.83 8.60 -13.46
N SER A 349 3.58 9.10 -12.26
CA SER A 349 2.23 9.32 -11.73
C SER A 349 1.40 10.27 -12.59
N ALA A 350 1.99 11.38 -13.05
CA ALA A 350 1.31 12.33 -13.92
C ALA A 350 1.01 11.73 -15.30
N ALA A 351 1.95 10.97 -15.87
CA ALA A 351 1.75 10.27 -17.14
C ALA A 351 0.60 9.25 -17.09
N VAL A 352 0.54 8.45 -16.02
CA VAL A 352 -0.53 7.44 -15.85
C VAL A 352 -1.90 8.09 -15.65
N ILE A 353 -1.98 9.19 -14.89
CA ILE A 353 -3.23 9.93 -14.67
C ILE A 353 -3.73 10.54 -15.99
N GLU A 354 -2.83 11.11 -16.78
CA GLU A 354 -3.17 11.70 -18.08
C GLU A 354 -3.61 10.63 -19.09
N ALA A 355 -2.91 9.50 -19.15
CA ALA A 355 -3.35 8.35 -19.95
C ALA A 355 -4.74 7.85 -19.52
N GLY A 356 -5.04 7.87 -18.21
CA GLY A 356 -6.37 7.57 -17.68
C GLY A 356 -7.44 8.55 -18.13
N ARG A 357 -7.14 9.86 -18.14
CA ARG A 357 -8.01 10.92 -18.63
C ARG A 357 -8.36 10.71 -20.10
N LEU A 358 -7.34 10.58 -20.95
CA LEU A 358 -7.49 10.41 -22.40
C LEU A 358 -8.30 9.17 -22.75
N ARG A 359 -8.02 8.04 -22.09
CA ARG A 359 -8.80 6.81 -22.27
C ARG A 359 -10.28 7.01 -21.95
N THR A 360 -10.57 7.75 -20.88
CA THR A 360 -11.94 8.07 -20.45
C THR A 360 -12.62 8.99 -21.45
N VAL A 361 -11.96 10.08 -21.85
CA VAL A 361 -12.44 11.03 -22.88
C VAL A 361 -12.79 10.30 -24.18
N GLN A 362 -11.86 9.51 -24.73
CA GLN A 362 -12.08 8.77 -25.98
C GLN A 362 -13.26 7.78 -25.86
N ALA A 363 -13.37 7.09 -24.72
CA ALA A 363 -14.48 6.16 -24.50
C ALA A 363 -15.83 6.89 -24.41
N MET A 364 -15.86 8.07 -23.80
CA MET A 364 -17.04 8.94 -23.73
C MET A 364 -17.39 9.54 -25.08
N GLU A 365 -16.42 10.03 -25.84
CA GLU A 365 -16.64 10.54 -27.20
C GLU A 365 -17.27 9.46 -28.09
N ARG A 366 -16.79 8.21 -28.04
CA ARG A 366 -17.42 7.09 -28.76
C ARG A 366 -18.87 6.84 -28.33
N LEU A 367 -19.17 7.03 -27.05
CA LEU A 367 -20.51 6.88 -26.50
C LEU A 367 -21.43 8.03 -26.95
N LEU A 368 -20.93 9.27 -26.95
CA LEU A 368 -21.68 10.48 -27.28
C LEU A 368 -21.83 10.72 -28.79
N ALA A 369 -20.81 10.41 -29.60
CA ALA A 369 -20.81 10.62 -31.04
C ALA A 369 -21.92 9.85 -31.77
N ARG A 370 -22.38 8.72 -31.20
CA ARG A 370 -23.51 7.94 -31.73
C ARG A 370 -24.89 8.57 -31.49
N ARG A 371 -24.99 9.67 -30.73
CA ARG A 371 -26.23 10.48 -30.64
C ARG A 371 -26.41 11.39 -31.86
N PHE A 372 -25.36 11.68 -32.62
CA PHE A 372 -25.44 12.50 -33.82
C PHE A 372 -25.44 11.59 -35.06
N PRO A 373 -26.49 11.62 -35.92
CA PRO A 373 -26.46 10.86 -37.17
C PRO A 373 -25.30 11.35 -38.03
N ALA A 374 -24.49 10.41 -38.55
CA ALA A 374 -23.29 10.64 -39.36
C ALA A 374 -23.50 11.44 -40.67
N VAL A 375 -24.73 11.91 -40.93
CA VAL A 375 -25.16 12.53 -42.18
C VAL A 375 -24.92 14.04 -42.21
N GLU A 376 -24.78 14.73 -41.07
CA GLU A 376 -24.66 16.21 -41.06
C GLU A 376 -23.22 16.75 -40.99
N VAL A 377 -22.23 15.95 -40.60
CA VAL A 377 -20.84 16.44 -40.48
C VAL A 377 -20.09 16.36 -41.82
N ALA A 378 -20.47 15.42 -42.70
CA ALA A 378 -19.86 15.29 -44.03
C ALA A 378 -20.29 16.39 -45.01
N SER A 379 -21.48 16.99 -44.81
CA SER A 379 -22.01 18.05 -45.70
C SER A 379 -21.40 19.43 -45.45
N PHE A 380 -20.79 19.67 -44.29
CA PHE A 380 -20.24 20.99 -43.95
C PHE A 380 -18.83 21.27 -44.51
N TYR A 381 -18.05 20.23 -44.87
CA TYR A 381 -16.66 20.38 -45.35
C TYR A 381 -16.41 19.86 -46.76
N SER A 382 -17.34 19.08 -47.33
CA SER A 382 -17.26 18.72 -48.76
C SER A 382 -17.39 19.94 -49.68
N SER A 383 -17.86 21.09 -49.17
CA SER A 383 -17.91 22.38 -49.87
C SER A 383 -16.64 23.23 -49.74
N SER A 384 -15.61 22.77 -49.02
CA SER A 384 -14.35 23.53 -48.80
C SER A 384 -13.15 22.99 -49.58
N GLN A 385 -13.37 22.02 -50.48
CA GLN A 385 -12.30 21.34 -51.24
C GLN A 385 -11.88 22.02 -52.56
N GLU A 386 -12.39 23.21 -52.88
CA GLU A 386 -12.06 23.97 -54.11
C GLU A 386 -11.39 25.32 -53.85
N LEU A 387 -10.51 25.42 -52.84
CA LEU A 387 -9.54 26.52 -52.76
C LEU A 387 -8.15 25.96 -53.07
N THR A 388 -7.69 26.22 -54.30
CA THR A 388 -6.35 25.91 -54.79
C THR A 388 -5.30 26.47 -53.84
N LEU A 389 -4.59 25.56 -53.15
CA LEU A 389 -3.59 25.78 -52.10
C LEU A 389 -2.27 26.46 -52.57
N GLU A 390 -2.25 27.04 -53.78
CA GLU A 390 -1.04 27.63 -54.36
C GLU A 390 -0.77 29.08 -53.93
N GLU A 391 -1.74 29.81 -53.38
CA GLU A 391 -1.57 31.25 -53.04
C GLU A 391 -1.56 31.57 -51.54
N VAL A 392 -1.62 30.57 -50.66
CA VAL A 392 -1.67 30.78 -49.21
C VAL A 392 -0.26 30.82 -48.61
N SER A 393 0.06 31.91 -47.89
CA SER A 393 1.32 32.11 -47.18
C SER A 393 1.68 30.95 -46.24
N ASP A 394 2.95 30.57 -46.16
CA ASP A 394 3.48 29.42 -45.39
C ASP A 394 2.89 29.19 -43.98
N PRO A 395 2.67 30.18 -43.09
CA PRO A 395 2.10 29.92 -41.77
C PRO A 395 0.64 29.43 -41.79
N MET A 396 -0.10 29.74 -42.87
CA MET A 396 -1.51 29.35 -42.99
C MET A 396 -1.65 27.95 -43.63
N LYS A 397 -0.59 27.45 -44.30
CA LYS A 397 -0.49 26.02 -44.71
C LYS A 397 -0.25 25.11 -43.51
N GLU A 398 0.53 25.53 -42.51
CA GLU A 398 0.73 24.78 -41.26
C GLU A 398 -0.57 24.64 -40.47
N ILE A 399 -1.32 25.74 -40.28
CA ILE A 399 -2.61 25.70 -39.54
C ILE A 399 -3.62 24.75 -40.21
N VAL A 400 -3.71 24.78 -41.54
CA VAL A 400 -4.62 23.89 -42.29
C VAL A 400 -4.18 22.42 -42.19
N ALA A 401 -2.88 22.14 -42.21
CA ALA A 401 -2.34 20.79 -42.02
C ALA A 401 -2.63 20.25 -40.60
N ASP A 402 -2.47 21.09 -39.57
CA ASP A 402 -2.73 20.76 -38.16
C ASP A 402 -4.21 20.37 -37.95
N ASP A 403 -5.15 21.15 -38.49
CA ASP A 403 -6.58 20.88 -38.40
C ASP A 403 -6.98 19.67 -39.25
N GLN A 404 -6.32 19.43 -40.38
CA GLN A 404 -6.57 18.25 -41.21
C GLN A 404 -6.08 16.96 -40.53
N ILE A 405 -4.95 17.01 -39.81
CA ILE A 405 -4.47 15.88 -38.98
C ILE A 405 -5.47 15.60 -37.85
N ARG A 406 -5.91 16.63 -37.11
CA ARG A 406 -6.94 16.50 -36.07
C ARG A 406 -8.22 15.87 -36.61
N PHE A 407 -8.73 16.39 -37.73
CA PHE A 407 -9.94 15.86 -38.37
C PHE A 407 -9.77 14.39 -38.79
N THR A 408 -8.63 14.05 -39.39
CA THR A 408 -8.32 12.69 -39.84
C THR A 408 -8.25 11.71 -38.68
N LEU A 409 -7.59 12.10 -37.59
CA LEU A 409 -7.52 11.31 -36.35
C LEU A 409 -8.91 11.16 -35.73
N HIS A 410 -9.69 12.24 -35.63
CA HIS A 410 -11.06 12.20 -35.13
C HIS A 410 -11.95 11.26 -35.96
N ARG A 411 -11.84 11.30 -37.29
CA ARG A 411 -12.53 10.38 -38.19
C ARG A 411 -12.06 8.94 -38.01
N GLY A 412 -10.76 8.73 -37.80
CA GLY A 412 -10.17 7.44 -37.45
C GLY A 412 -10.72 6.88 -36.13
N ILE A 413 -10.90 7.73 -35.12
CA ILE A 413 -11.48 7.36 -33.81
C ILE A 413 -12.92 6.87 -34.00
N LEU A 414 -13.72 7.58 -34.81
CA LEU A 414 -15.10 7.20 -35.12
C LEU A 414 -15.19 5.87 -35.87
N ASN A 415 -14.27 5.63 -36.81
CA ASN A 415 -14.24 4.42 -37.62
C ASN A 415 -13.55 3.23 -36.93
N GLY A 416 -12.78 3.48 -35.87
CA GLY A 416 -11.99 2.48 -35.14
C GLY A 416 -10.81 1.91 -35.91
N ARG A 417 -10.52 2.39 -37.13
CA ARG A 417 -9.38 2.00 -37.98
C ARG A 417 -8.97 3.16 -38.90
N LEU A 418 -7.68 3.21 -39.21
CA LEU A 418 -7.12 4.07 -40.26
C LEU A 418 -6.73 3.21 -41.47
N SER A 419 -6.87 3.72 -42.69
CA SER A 419 -6.34 3.02 -43.86
C SER A 419 -4.82 3.15 -43.92
N PRO A 420 -4.09 2.18 -44.52
CA PRO A 420 -2.63 2.26 -44.65
C PRO A 420 -2.16 3.57 -45.29
N ASP A 421 -2.84 4.05 -46.33
CA ASP A 421 -2.50 5.31 -47.02
C ASP A 421 -2.68 6.52 -46.11
N THR A 422 -3.71 6.52 -45.26
CA THR A 422 -3.92 7.59 -44.27
C THR A 422 -2.82 7.59 -43.22
N ILE A 423 -2.34 6.40 -42.82
CA ILE A 423 -1.22 6.28 -41.88
C ILE A 423 0.07 6.80 -42.52
N ASP A 424 0.36 6.45 -43.77
CA ASP A 424 1.55 6.97 -44.46
C ASP A 424 1.50 8.50 -44.60
N TRP A 425 0.32 9.06 -44.91
CA TRP A 425 0.10 10.49 -44.94
C TRP A 425 0.33 11.14 -43.56
N LEU A 426 -0.23 10.56 -42.49
CA LEU A 426 -0.02 11.04 -41.11
C LEU A 426 1.47 11.00 -40.72
N LEU A 427 2.15 9.87 -40.96
CA LEU A 427 3.57 9.72 -40.62
C LEU A 427 4.47 10.69 -41.41
N ASN A 428 4.12 11.01 -42.66
CA ASN A 428 4.82 12.04 -43.43
C ASN A 428 4.59 13.44 -42.86
N GLY A 429 3.36 13.73 -42.41
CA GLY A 429 3.02 14.99 -41.75
C GLY A 429 3.78 15.19 -40.43
N LEU A 430 4.05 14.11 -39.68
CA LEU A 430 4.74 14.16 -38.39
C LEU A 430 6.22 14.55 -38.47
N VAL A 431 6.87 14.42 -39.63
CA VAL A 431 8.31 14.69 -39.80
C VAL A 431 8.67 16.11 -39.35
N ASN A 432 7.83 17.09 -39.69
CA ASN A 432 8.03 18.51 -39.38
C ASN A 432 6.87 19.08 -38.55
N ALA A 433 6.08 18.22 -37.90
CA ALA A 433 4.89 18.64 -37.18
C ALA A 433 5.23 19.50 -35.95
N SER A 434 4.38 20.49 -35.68
CA SER A 434 4.41 21.26 -34.45
C SER A 434 4.25 20.35 -33.22
N THR A 435 4.73 20.80 -32.05
CA THR A 435 4.55 20.07 -30.78
C THR A 435 3.07 19.83 -30.47
N ALA A 436 2.18 20.75 -30.89
CA ALA A 436 0.73 20.61 -30.74
C ALA A 436 0.15 19.47 -31.58
N VAL A 437 0.59 19.30 -32.83
CA VAL A 437 0.16 18.18 -33.69
C VAL A 437 0.68 16.86 -33.19
N TRP A 438 1.94 16.83 -32.79
CA TRP A 438 2.50 15.66 -32.13
C TRP A 438 1.68 15.32 -30.88
N GLN A 439 1.28 16.31 -30.08
CA GLN A 439 0.50 16.07 -28.86
C GLN A 439 -0.86 15.45 -29.20
N VAL A 440 -1.59 16.02 -30.17
CA VAL A 440 -2.84 15.42 -30.68
C VAL A 440 -2.61 13.99 -31.17
N THR A 441 -1.52 13.76 -31.89
CA THR A 441 -1.20 12.44 -32.44
C THR A 441 -0.89 11.44 -31.33
N LEU A 442 -0.12 11.83 -30.32
CA LEU A 442 0.16 11.00 -29.15
C LEU A 442 -1.10 10.70 -28.35
N GLU A 443 -1.94 11.71 -28.11
CA GLU A 443 -3.13 11.61 -27.28
C GLU A 443 -4.29 10.86 -27.95
N GLN A 444 -4.47 11.04 -29.27
CA GLN A 444 -5.66 10.59 -29.99
C GLN A 444 -5.34 9.59 -31.11
N GLY A 445 -4.20 9.76 -31.78
CA GLY A 445 -3.86 9.00 -32.98
C GLY A 445 -3.05 7.73 -32.73
N LEU A 446 -2.18 7.72 -31.72
CA LEU A 446 -1.20 6.68 -31.51
C LEU A 446 -1.80 5.28 -31.30
N PRO A 447 -2.88 5.11 -30.50
CA PRO A 447 -3.53 3.80 -30.37
C PRO A 447 -4.15 3.32 -31.68
N LEU A 448 -4.65 4.23 -32.53
CA LEU A 448 -5.21 3.88 -33.83
C LEU A 448 -4.12 3.48 -34.82
N ILE A 449 -3.00 4.21 -34.82
CA ILE A 449 -1.83 3.88 -35.62
C ILE A 449 -1.27 2.53 -35.18
N ASP A 450 -1.12 2.28 -33.86
CA ASP A 450 -0.62 1.01 -33.33
C ASP A 450 -1.43 -0.21 -33.82
N ILE A 451 -2.76 -0.10 -33.86
CA ILE A 451 -3.64 -1.20 -34.27
C ILE A 451 -3.72 -1.34 -35.80
N SER A 452 -3.59 -0.23 -36.54
CA SER A 452 -3.88 -0.20 -37.98
C SER A 452 -2.63 -0.22 -38.87
N ALA A 453 -1.46 0.16 -38.32
CA ALA A 453 -0.23 0.31 -39.09
C ALA A 453 0.47 -1.03 -39.36
N THR A 454 1.14 -1.09 -40.51
CA THR A 454 2.04 -2.19 -40.85
C THR A 454 3.33 -2.13 -40.02
N SER A 455 4.07 -3.24 -39.94
CA SER A 455 5.36 -3.26 -39.23
C SER A 455 6.37 -2.23 -39.75
N ILE A 456 6.35 -1.91 -41.05
CA ILE A 456 7.23 -0.91 -41.66
C ILE A 456 6.81 0.50 -41.21
N GLN A 457 5.51 0.78 -41.20
CA GLN A 457 4.96 2.05 -40.71
C GLN A 457 5.25 2.27 -39.23
N LEU A 458 5.13 1.21 -38.41
CA LEU A 458 5.49 1.28 -36.98
C LEU A 458 7.00 1.50 -36.77
N GLN A 459 7.86 0.93 -37.61
CA GLN A 459 9.31 1.23 -37.57
C GLN A 459 9.60 2.70 -37.93
N LYS A 460 8.90 3.23 -38.93
CA LYS A 460 8.99 4.65 -39.29
C LYS A 460 8.48 5.55 -38.16
N LEU A 461 7.38 5.17 -37.50
CA LEU A 461 6.88 5.89 -36.32
C LEU A 461 7.90 5.87 -35.18
N ALA A 462 8.54 4.73 -34.90
CA ALA A 462 9.59 4.63 -33.88
C ALA A 462 10.78 5.54 -34.18
N ASP A 463 11.23 5.62 -35.45
CA ASP A 463 12.28 6.55 -35.90
C ASP A 463 11.86 8.02 -35.68
N LEU A 464 10.62 8.38 -36.03
CA LEU A 464 10.09 9.73 -35.82
C LEU A 464 9.99 10.10 -34.34
N ILE A 465 9.53 9.17 -33.50
CA ILE A 465 9.49 9.33 -32.04
C ILE A 465 10.91 9.60 -31.52
N CYS A 466 11.90 8.86 -32.00
CA CYS A 466 13.27 9.02 -31.55
C CYS A 466 13.86 10.39 -31.91
N ARG A 467 13.67 10.84 -33.16
CA ARG A 467 14.07 12.19 -33.58
C ARG A 467 13.38 13.28 -32.75
N LYS A 468 12.11 13.09 -32.40
CA LYS A 468 11.37 14.03 -31.58
C LYS A 468 11.87 14.05 -30.12
N CYS A 469 12.35 12.92 -29.57
CA CYS A 469 12.99 12.88 -28.25
C CYS A 469 14.24 13.75 -28.18
N ASP A 470 15.02 13.81 -29.27
CA ASP A 470 16.25 14.60 -29.31
C ASP A 470 15.94 16.11 -29.25
N ASP A 471 14.83 16.52 -29.87
CA ASP A 471 14.37 17.91 -29.85
C ASP A 471 13.71 18.31 -28.52
N ASP A 472 12.89 17.42 -27.95
CA ASP A 472 12.13 17.65 -26.72
C ASP A 472 11.95 16.34 -25.92
N PRO A 473 12.88 16.02 -24.99
CA PRO A 473 12.82 14.78 -24.23
C PRO A 473 11.63 14.74 -23.24
N ALA A 474 11.09 15.89 -22.83
CA ALA A 474 9.93 15.92 -21.94
C ALA A 474 8.65 15.47 -22.68
N PHE A 475 8.61 15.62 -24.00
CA PHE A 475 7.43 15.43 -24.83
C PHE A 475 6.82 14.01 -24.78
N LEU A 476 7.66 12.98 -24.68
CA LEU A 476 7.23 11.58 -24.72
C LEU A 476 7.09 10.92 -23.33
N SER A 477 7.42 11.66 -22.28
CA SER A 477 7.29 11.19 -20.90
C SER A 477 5.83 11.00 -20.44
N ILE A 478 4.86 11.66 -21.12
CA ILE A 478 3.42 11.67 -20.82
C ILE A 478 2.62 10.63 -21.62
N SER A 479 3.25 10.01 -22.62
CA SER A 479 2.50 9.47 -23.74
C SER A 479 2.04 8.02 -23.52
N PRO A 480 0.85 7.62 -23.99
CA PRO A 480 0.42 6.21 -24.06
C PRO A 480 1.35 5.33 -24.91
N VAL A 481 2.37 5.89 -25.58
CA VAL A 481 3.44 5.18 -26.32
C VAL A 481 3.90 3.90 -25.63
N TRP A 482 4.13 3.96 -24.32
CA TRP A 482 4.71 2.86 -23.56
C TRP A 482 3.73 1.73 -23.24
N GLU A 483 2.45 1.89 -23.56
CA GLU A 483 1.40 0.88 -23.37
C GLU A 483 1.02 0.17 -24.68
N LEU A 484 1.54 0.62 -25.82
CA LEU A 484 1.18 0.15 -27.16
C LEU A 484 2.03 -1.06 -27.58
N ALA A 485 1.36 -2.20 -27.81
CA ALA A 485 2.02 -3.49 -27.95
C ALA A 485 2.79 -3.64 -29.27
N HIS A 486 2.27 -3.13 -30.39
CA HIS A 486 2.95 -3.26 -31.69
C HIS A 486 4.08 -2.23 -31.83
N LEU A 487 3.87 -1.02 -31.33
CA LEU A 487 4.88 0.03 -31.24
C LEU A 487 6.05 -0.41 -30.35
N LYS A 488 5.79 -1.15 -29.26
CA LYS A 488 6.84 -1.75 -28.43
C LYS A 488 7.79 -2.61 -29.26
N GLY A 489 7.26 -3.49 -30.09
CA GLY A 489 8.09 -4.32 -30.98
C GLY A 489 8.93 -3.49 -31.95
N ALA A 490 8.36 -2.40 -32.49
CA ALA A 490 9.07 -1.51 -33.41
C ALA A 490 10.18 -0.69 -32.72
N VAL A 491 9.90 -0.12 -31.55
CA VAL A 491 10.89 0.63 -30.75
C VAL A 491 12.02 -0.29 -30.29
N GLN A 492 11.70 -1.51 -29.83
CA GLN A 492 12.71 -2.51 -29.51
C GLN A 492 13.60 -2.87 -30.71
N ALA A 493 13.00 -3.06 -31.88
CA ALA A 493 13.75 -3.33 -33.11
C ALA A 493 14.64 -2.14 -33.52
N PHE A 494 14.18 -0.91 -33.31
CA PHE A 494 14.95 0.32 -33.54
C PHE A 494 16.16 0.39 -32.62
N VAL A 495 15.95 0.30 -31.29
CA VAL A 495 17.01 0.31 -30.27
C VAL A 495 18.06 -0.77 -30.53
N ASN A 496 17.63 -1.96 -30.95
CA ASN A 496 18.53 -3.08 -31.23
C ASN A 496 19.39 -2.89 -32.49
N LYS A 497 18.94 -2.09 -33.48
CA LYS A 497 19.67 -1.86 -34.74
C LYS A 497 20.79 -0.81 -34.61
N GLY A 498 20.69 0.13 -33.67
CA GLY A 498 21.55 1.32 -33.59
C GLY A 498 22.60 1.32 -32.48
N SER A 499 23.30 2.47 -32.39
CA SER A 499 23.99 2.93 -31.18
C SER A 499 22.97 3.34 -30.11
N PRO A 500 23.33 3.33 -28.81
CA PRO A 500 22.41 3.72 -27.76
C PRO A 500 22.01 5.20 -27.91
N GLU A 501 20.75 5.43 -28.26
CA GLU A 501 20.15 6.76 -28.29
C GLU A 501 19.66 7.11 -26.88
N TYR A 502 20.57 7.69 -26.09
CA TYR A 502 20.34 7.94 -24.67
C TYR A 502 19.12 8.82 -24.36
N PRO A 503 18.73 9.83 -25.18
CA PRO A 503 17.50 10.57 -24.95
C PRO A 503 16.27 9.65 -24.91
N LEU A 504 16.14 8.74 -25.87
CA LEU A 504 15.08 7.72 -25.89
C LEU A 504 15.21 6.75 -24.70
N LEU A 505 16.40 6.24 -24.39
CA LEU A 505 16.60 5.32 -23.27
C LEU A 505 16.29 5.98 -21.91
N ASN A 506 16.62 7.27 -21.76
CA ASN A 506 16.38 8.06 -20.56
C ASN A 506 14.91 8.39 -20.32
N ILE A 507 14.03 8.24 -21.31
CA ILE A 507 12.57 8.34 -21.12
C ILE A 507 11.88 6.96 -21.15
N CYS A 508 12.51 5.96 -21.75
CA CYS A 508 11.95 4.62 -21.88
C CYS A 508 11.86 3.91 -20.51
N PRO A 509 10.69 3.37 -20.14
CA PRO A 509 10.56 2.53 -18.94
C PRO A 509 11.46 1.29 -19.05
N PRO A 510 12.21 0.92 -17.99
CA PRO A 510 13.10 -0.25 -18.03
C PRO A 510 12.40 -1.56 -18.45
N ALA A 511 11.14 -1.75 -18.04
CA ALA A 511 10.32 -2.91 -18.39
C ALA A 511 9.90 -2.97 -19.87
N TYR A 512 10.02 -1.86 -20.60
CA TYR A 512 9.64 -1.78 -22.01
C TYR A 512 10.67 -2.44 -22.94
N LEU A 513 11.93 -2.53 -22.50
CA LEU A 513 12.98 -3.23 -23.24
C LEU A 513 13.10 -4.69 -22.77
N ASP A 514 13.22 -5.61 -23.71
CA ASP A 514 13.50 -7.01 -23.40
C ASP A 514 14.89 -7.17 -22.79
N LYS A 515 15.07 -8.18 -21.93
CA LYS A 515 16.33 -8.46 -21.22
C LYS A 515 17.54 -8.50 -22.16
N LYS A 516 17.38 -9.10 -23.35
CA LYS A 516 18.45 -9.21 -24.36
C LYS A 516 18.86 -7.85 -24.93
N ILE A 517 17.91 -6.94 -25.11
CA ILE A 517 18.16 -5.60 -25.66
C ILE A 517 18.80 -4.71 -24.59
N LYS A 518 18.30 -4.78 -23.34
CA LYS A 518 18.93 -4.10 -22.20
C LYS A 518 20.40 -4.47 -22.07
N LEU A 519 20.70 -5.76 -22.18
CA LEU A 519 22.06 -6.29 -22.17
C LEU A 519 22.96 -5.71 -23.26
N ASP A 520 22.47 -5.69 -24.50
CA ASP A 520 23.21 -5.13 -25.63
C ASP A 520 23.46 -3.62 -25.45
N MET A 521 22.46 -2.87 -24.97
CA MET A 521 22.59 -1.44 -24.71
C MET A 521 23.56 -1.11 -23.57
N ILE A 522 23.53 -1.88 -22.47
CA ILE A 522 24.51 -1.74 -21.38
C ILE A 522 25.93 -2.01 -21.90
N GLY A 523 26.10 -3.02 -22.76
CA GLY A 523 27.39 -3.34 -23.38
C GLY A 523 27.89 -2.25 -24.34
N LYS A 524 26.99 -1.56 -25.03
CA LYS A 524 27.30 -0.46 -25.96
C LYS A 524 27.46 0.91 -25.28
N THR A 525 27.12 1.03 -24.00
CA THR A 525 27.18 2.31 -23.28
C THR A 525 28.63 2.75 -23.10
N ARG A 526 28.98 3.92 -23.65
CA ARG A 526 30.34 4.50 -23.58
C ARG A 526 30.45 5.66 -22.61
N ASP A 527 29.37 6.41 -22.43
CA ASP A 527 29.29 7.59 -21.57
C ASP A 527 28.23 7.35 -20.49
N VAL A 528 28.69 7.10 -19.27
CA VAL A 528 27.82 6.79 -18.13
C VAL A 528 27.09 8.03 -17.64
N SER A 529 27.68 9.22 -17.77
CA SER A 529 27.06 10.47 -17.34
C SER A 529 25.79 10.75 -18.14
N VAL A 530 25.84 10.58 -19.46
CA VAL A 530 24.66 10.76 -20.33
C VAL A 530 23.62 9.64 -20.14
N ALA A 531 24.07 8.43 -19.81
CA ALA A 531 23.22 7.26 -19.60
C ALA A 531 22.72 7.09 -18.15
N ALA A 532 23.11 7.97 -17.22
CA ALA A 532 22.96 7.78 -15.78
C ALA A 532 21.50 7.59 -15.37
N GLY A 533 20.58 8.37 -15.92
CA GLY A 533 19.16 8.27 -15.64
C GLY A 533 18.58 6.90 -16.00
N TRP A 534 18.84 6.41 -17.22
CA TRP A 534 18.41 5.09 -17.67
C TRP A 534 19.08 3.96 -16.89
N LEU A 535 20.40 4.03 -16.68
CA LEU A 535 21.14 3.01 -15.94
C LEU A 535 20.69 2.93 -14.48
N ASN A 536 20.46 4.07 -13.83
CA ASN A 536 20.00 4.12 -12.43
C ASN A 536 18.63 3.46 -12.25
N ARG A 537 17.68 3.74 -13.17
CA ARG A 537 16.36 3.07 -13.16
C ARG A 537 16.47 1.60 -13.49
N THR A 538 17.35 1.24 -14.43
CA THR A 538 17.56 -0.15 -14.82
C THR A 538 18.22 -0.95 -13.70
N ALA A 539 19.13 -0.35 -12.92
CA ALA A 539 19.81 -0.99 -11.79
C ALA A 539 18.88 -1.38 -10.63
N SER A 540 17.68 -0.81 -10.55
CA SER A 540 16.65 -1.25 -9.59
C SER A 540 16.06 -2.63 -9.94
N GLU A 541 16.26 -3.14 -11.16
CA GLU A 541 15.89 -4.51 -11.54
C GLU A 541 17.01 -5.50 -11.13
N ALA A 542 16.71 -6.47 -10.26
CA ALA A 542 17.71 -7.40 -9.70
C ALA A 542 18.52 -8.17 -10.77
N ASP A 543 17.92 -8.45 -11.92
CA ASP A 543 18.55 -9.19 -13.01
C ASP A 543 19.60 -8.36 -13.77
N THR A 544 19.40 -7.06 -13.91
CA THR A 544 20.24 -6.18 -14.75
C THR A 544 21.43 -5.64 -13.97
N ILE A 545 21.29 -5.39 -12.67
CA ILE A 545 22.38 -4.91 -11.82
C ILE A 545 23.53 -5.93 -11.74
N GLY A 546 23.21 -7.23 -11.71
CA GLY A 546 24.20 -8.30 -11.78
C GLY A 546 24.91 -8.44 -13.13
N LEU A 547 24.42 -7.75 -14.16
CA LEU A 547 25.03 -7.71 -15.48
C LEU A 547 25.89 -6.45 -15.62
N MET A 548 25.43 -5.31 -15.10
CA MET A 548 26.25 -4.09 -14.96
C MET A 548 27.52 -4.38 -14.16
N SER A 549 27.39 -5.15 -13.07
CA SER A 549 28.49 -5.54 -12.20
C SER A 549 29.55 -6.42 -12.87
N ARG A 550 29.25 -7.01 -14.04
CA ARG A 550 30.19 -7.83 -14.83
C ARG A 550 30.90 -7.04 -15.93
N ASN A 551 30.40 -5.85 -16.28
CA ASN A 551 30.99 -5.01 -17.31
C ASN A 551 32.05 -4.07 -16.70
N MET A 552 33.30 -4.52 -16.67
CA MET A 552 34.41 -3.75 -16.09
C MET A 552 34.61 -2.37 -16.72
N GLN A 553 34.35 -2.23 -18.03
CA GLN A 553 34.49 -0.94 -18.71
C GLN A 553 33.42 0.05 -18.21
N LEU A 554 32.18 -0.41 -18.05
CA LEU A 554 31.09 0.38 -17.50
C LEU A 554 31.39 0.81 -16.06
N LEU A 555 31.91 -0.10 -15.23
CA LEU A 555 32.26 0.20 -13.84
C LEU A 555 33.34 1.26 -13.71
N ARG A 556 34.39 1.21 -14.55
CA ARG A 556 35.42 2.26 -14.60
C ARG A 556 34.83 3.61 -14.99
N GLN A 557 34.00 3.63 -16.03
CA GLN A 557 33.31 4.86 -16.46
C GLN A 557 32.35 5.39 -15.40
N LEU A 558 31.70 4.51 -14.63
CA LEU A 558 30.83 4.89 -13.52
C LEU A 558 31.60 5.55 -12.37
N VAL A 559 32.77 5.02 -12.03
CA VAL A 559 33.66 5.64 -11.02
C VAL A 559 34.13 7.03 -11.47
N ILE A 560 34.52 7.18 -12.74
CA ILE A 560 34.91 8.48 -13.31
C ILE A 560 33.71 9.44 -13.34
N ALA A 561 32.54 8.98 -13.78
CA ALA A 561 31.35 9.82 -13.84
C ALA A 561 30.88 10.27 -12.45
N ALA A 562 31.07 9.46 -11.41
CA ALA A 562 30.64 9.77 -10.05
C ALA A 562 31.42 10.93 -9.40
N THR A 563 32.52 11.39 -10.00
CA THR A 563 33.25 12.60 -9.56
C THR A 563 32.54 13.90 -9.97
N SER A 564 31.54 13.84 -10.87
CA SER A 564 30.83 15.03 -11.39
C SER A 564 29.82 15.64 -10.40
N ASP A 565 29.69 15.07 -9.20
CA ASP A 565 28.70 15.41 -8.17
C ASP A 565 27.23 15.32 -8.62
N ASP A 566 26.97 14.66 -9.75
CA ASP A 566 25.61 14.33 -10.18
C ASP A 566 25.02 13.26 -9.25
N GLY A 567 24.02 13.65 -8.47
CA GLY A 567 23.34 12.78 -7.52
C GLY A 567 22.78 11.50 -8.15
N THR A 568 22.40 11.52 -9.43
CA THR A 568 21.91 10.31 -10.14
C THR A 568 23.03 9.30 -10.40
N VAL A 569 24.24 9.78 -10.69
CA VAL A 569 25.42 8.94 -10.91
C VAL A 569 25.91 8.38 -9.58
N ILE A 570 25.93 9.18 -8.51
CA ILE A 570 26.31 8.74 -7.16
C ILE A 570 25.33 7.68 -6.63
N ASP A 571 24.02 7.85 -6.87
CA ASP A 571 23.01 6.84 -6.50
C ASP A 571 23.21 5.53 -7.29
N LEU A 572 23.46 5.61 -8.59
CA LEU A 572 23.79 4.45 -9.42
C LEU A 572 25.06 3.75 -8.92
N PHE A 573 26.12 4.50 -8.63
CA PHE A 573 27.36 3.98 -8.04
C PHE A 573 27.07 3.25 -6.73
N SER A 574 26.32 3.87 -5.83
CA SER A 574 25.95 3.28 -4.54
C SER A 574 25.14 1.99 -4.69
N LYS A 575 24.17 1.94 -5.61
CA LYS A 575 23.38 0.74 -5.90
C LYS A 575 24.26 -0.40 -6.41
N VAL A 576 25.14 -0.13 -7.38
CA VAL A 576 26.05 -1.13 -7.93
C VAL A 576 27.02 -1.64 -6.86
N MET A 577 27.55 -0.75 -6.00
CA MET A 577 28.43 -1.15 -4.90
C MET A 577 27.70 -2.02 -3.86
N ARG A 578 26.44 -1.70 -3.52
CA ARG A 578 25.63 -2.51 -2.58
C ARG A 578 25.42 -3.91 -3.14
N PHE A 579 25.15 -4.02 -4.44
CA PHE A 579 25.00 -5.32 -5.11
C PHE A 579 26.30 -6.12 -5.10
N LEU A 580 27.44 -5.50 -5.44
CA LEU A 580 28.75 -6.16 -5.39
C LEU A 580 29.09 -6.65 -3.98
N ALA A 581 28.74 -5.87 -2.94
CA ALA A 581 28.96 -6.19 -1.54
C ALA A 581 28.08 -7.36 -1.01
N LEU A 582 27.12 -7.88 -1.79
CA LEU A 582 26.35 -9.07 -1.41
C LEU A 582 27.21 -10.35 -1.45
N ALA A 583 28.21 -10.40 -2.33
CA ALA A 583 29.13 -11.52 -2.46
C ALA A 583 30.58 -11.04 -2.72
N PRO A 584 31.25 -10.44 -1.72
CA PRO A 584 32.56 -9.81 -1.93
C PRO A 584 33.62 -10.80 -2.41
N ASP A 585 33.61 -12.04 -1.91
CA ASP A 585 34.56 -13.09 -2.32
C ASP A 585 34.47 -13.41 -3.83
N GLN A 586 33.26 -13.41 -4.39
CA GLN A 586 33.04 -13.67 -5.82
C GLN A 586 33.43 -12.45 -6.67
N ASN A 587 33.33 -11.26 -6.09
CA ASN A 587 33.55 -9.99 -6.77
C ASN A 587 34.93 -9.36 -6.47
N GLY A 588 35.84 -10.08 -5.81
CA GLY A 588 37.11 -9.53 -5.32
C GLY A 588 37.93 -8.82 -6.41
N LYS A 589 38.07 -9.42 -7.59
CA LYS A 589 38.79 -8.78 -8.74
C LYS A 589 38.13 -7.48 -9.21
N THR A 590 36.79 -7.46 -9.20
CA THR A 590 36.01 -6.27 -9.58
C THR A 590 36.22 -5.16 -8.56
N PHE A 591 36.15 -5.47 -7.28
CA PHE A 591 36.44 -4.52 -6.19
C PHE A 591 37.86 -3.99 -6.27
N SER A 592 38.87 -4.85 -6.44
CA SER A 592 40.27 -4.42 -6.55
C SER A 592 40.48 -3.43 -7.71
N THR A 593 39.81 -3.66 -8.85
CA THR A 593 39.85 -2.70 -9.95
C THR A 593 39.19 -1.37 -9.57
N ILE A 594 38.01 -1.40 -8.93
CA ILE A 594 37.30 -0.18 -8.50
C ILE A 594 38.12 0.59 -7.46
N ILE A 595 38.73 -0.09 -6.50
CA ILE A 595 39.62 0.49 -5.49
C ILE A 595 40.81 1.17 -6.16
N GLY A 596 41.43 0.51 -7.15
CA GLY A 596 42.50 1.10 -7.95
C GLY A 596 42.09 2.39 -8.68
N GLU A 597 40.91 2.43 -9.29
CA GLU A 597 40.39 3.64 -9.94
C GLU A 597 40.06 4.74 -8.92
N LEU A 598 39.45 4.40 -7.78
CA LEU A 598 39.17 5.35 -6.69
C LEU A 598 40.45 5.97 -6.13
N ALA A 599 41.49 5.14 -5.92
CA ALA A 599 42.80 5.60 -5.46
C ALA A 599 43.48 6.51 -6.49
N ALA A 600 43.33 6.22 -7.78
CA ALA A 600 43.90 7.05 -8.85
C ALA A 600 43.21 8.42 -8.99
N ILE A 601 41.89 8.47 -8.75
CA ILE A 601 41.12 9.73 -8.78
C ILE A 601 41.40 10.58 -7.53
N GLY A 602 41.47 9.96 -6.35
CA GLY A 602 41.71 10.65 -5.08
C GLY A 602 40.54 11.51 -4.58
N ASP A 603 39.32 11.35 -5.12
CA ASP A 603 38.15 12.09 -4.64
C ASP A 603 37.70 11.56 -3.26
N THR A 604 38.05 12.30 -2.22
CA THR A 604 37.73 11.99 -0.82
C THR A 604 36.23 11.75 -0.58
N HIS A 605 35.33 12.46 -1.28
CA HIS A 605 33.88 12.28 -1.12
C HIS A 605 33.40 10.98 -1.75
N LEU A 606 33.85 10.67 -2.98
CA LEU A 606 33.49 9.44 -3.65
C LEU A 606 34.02 8.20 -2.90
N ILE A 607 35.25 8.29 -2.37
CA ILE A 607 35.83 7.24 -1.53
C ILE A 607 35.01 7.05 -0.24
N ALA A 608 34.56 8.14 0.38
CA ALA A 608 33.69 8.06 1.56
C ALA A 608 32.33 7.40 1.25
N GLU A 609 31.68 7.73 0.13
CA GLU A 609 30.43 7.09 -0.31
C GLU A 609 30.64 5.60 -0.66
N PHE A 610 31.79 5.23 -1.23
CA PHE A 610 32.17 3.83 -1.38
C PHE A 610 32.23 3.11 -0.02
N PHE A 611 32.90 3.70 0.97
CA PHE A 611 32.99 3.14 2.33
C PHE A 611 31.63 3.07 3.04
N ALA A 612 30.77 4.07 2.86
CA ALA A 612 29.40 4.07 3.41
C ALA A 612 28.61 2.84 2.99
N VAL A 613 28.86 2.32 1.77
CA VAL A 613 28.21 1.13 1.25
C VAL A 613 28.81 -0.17 1.82
N ILE A 614 30.13 -0.28 1.90
CA ILE A 614 30.79 -1.55 2.26
C ILE A 614 30.87 -1.80 3.78
N ILE A 615 30.90 -0.75 4.61
CA ILE A 615 30.92 -0.87 6.08
C ILE A 615 29.66 -1.54 6.63
N ALA A 616 28.56 -1.55 5.88
CA ALA A 616 27.34 -2.29 6.22
C ALA A 616 27.53 -3.82 6.28
N LYS A 617 28.68 -4.34 5.85
CA LYS A 617 29.07 -5.75 5.95
C LYS A 617 30.20 -5.91 6.96
N ARG A 618 30.44 -7.15 7.41
CA ARG A 618 31.54 -7.41 8.35
C ARG A 618 32.89 -7.34 7.64
N PRO A 619 33.96 -6.86 8.30
CA PRO A 619 35.27 -6.70 7.66
C PRO A 619 35.86 -8.03 7.20
N GLU A 620 35.51 -9.16 7.83
CA GLU A 620 36.00 -10.47 7.43
C GLU A 620 35.50 -10.90 6.04
N SER A 621 34.35 -10.36 5.59
CA SER A 621 33.85 -10.60 4.23
C SER A 621 34.75 -9.99 3.14
N PHE A 622 35.65 -9.08 3.49
CA PHE A 622 36.60 -8.45 2.57
C PHE A 622 38.06 -8.82 2.85
N ALA A 623 38.30 -9.99 3.47
CA ALA A 623 39.65 -10.41 3.88
C ALA A 623 40.68 -10.39 2.73
N SER A 624 40.27 -10.71 1.50
CA SER A 624 41.14 -10.69 0.32
C SER A 624 41.49 -9.28 -0.19
N LEU A 625 40.76 -8.26 0.25
CA LEU A 625 40.91 -6.86 -0.17
C LEU A 625 41.36 -5.96 0.98
N HIS A 626 41.66 -6.54 2.15
CA HIS A 626 41.89 -5.79 3.38
C HIS A 626 43.03 -4.77 3.24
N GLU A 627 44.18 -5.17 2.69
CA GLU A 627 45.32 -4.27 2.48
C GLU A 627 44.97 -3.11 1.53
N GLU A 628 44.31 -3.39 0.40
CA GLU A 628 43.89 -2.36 -0.56
C GLU A 628 42.90 -1.35 0.04
N LEU A 629 41.98 -1.82 0.90
CA LEU A 629 41.03 -0.97 1.61
C LEU A 629 41.72 -0.11 2.68
N VAL A 630 42.71 -0.66 3.39
CA VAL A 630 43.54 0.07 4.35
C VAL A 630 44.30 1.19 3.64
N ASP A 631 44.93 0.90 2.51
CA ASP A 631 45.66 1.87 1.71
C ASP A 631 44.74 2.98 1.19
N LEU A 632 43.58 2.63 0.63
CA LEU A 632 42.58 3.59 0.13
C LEU A 632 42.07 4.50 1.25
N SER A 633 41.73 3.93 2.42
CA SER A 633 41.24 4.71 3.57
C SER A 633 42.33 5.63 4.16
N THR A 634 43.59 5.22 4.08
CA THR A 634 44.73 5.98 4.59
C THR A 634 45.01 7.16 3.68
N ALA A 635 45.07 6.94 2.36
CA ALA A 635 45.28 7.98 1.36
C ALA A 635 44.20 9.08 1.42
N ALA A 636 42.92 8.69 1.45
CA ALA A 636 41.80 9.66 1.56
C ALA A 636 41.77 10.37 2.93
N GLY A 637 42.22 9.70 4.00
CA GLY A 637 42.19 10.25 5.34
C GLY A 637 43.22 11.36 5.61
N ASP A 638 44.28 11.46 4.81
CA ASP A 638 45.28 12.54 4.95
C ASP A 638 44.76 13.87 4.40
N GLU A 639 43.98 13.85 3.33
CA GLU A 639 43.30 15.04 2.79
C GLU A 639 42.18 15.52 3.73
N ALA A 640 41.46 14.58 4.35
CA ALA A 640 40.41 14.87 5.34
C ALA A 640 40.92 15.52 6.65
N LYS A 641 42.23 15.73 6.82
CA LYS A 641 42.79 16.48 7.97
C LYS A 641 42.55 18.00 7.86
N GLN A 642 42.29 18.53 6.66
CA GLN A 642 42.09 19.96 6.42
C GLN A 642 40.61 20.38 6.32
N THR A 643 39.68 19.54 6.81
CA THR A 643 38.24 19.78 6.70
C THR A 643 37.80 21.06 7.40
N ASP A 644 37.13 21.96 6.67
CA ASP A 644 36.46 23.12 7.24
C ASP A 644 35.24 22.67 8.07
N ALA A 645 35.12 23.19 9.30
CA ALA A 645 34.00 22.89 10.20
C ALA A 645 32.64 23.39 9.69
N PHE A 646 32.63 24.22 8.64
CA PHE A 646 31.40 24.71 8.00
C PHE A 646 30.95 23.89 6.78
N ASP A 647 31.80 23.01 6.25
CA ASP A 647 31.44 22.16 5.10
C ASP A 647 30.87 20.82 5.57
N VAL A 648 29.54 20.71 5.55
CA VAL A 648 28.79 19.52 5.98
C VAL A 648 29.17 18.28 5.15
N LYS A 649 29.42 18.46 3.85
CA LYS A 649 29.77 17.36 2.94
C LYS A 649 31.14 16.83 3.28
N ALA A 650 32.11 17.73 3.49
CA ALA A 650 33.46 17.35 3.90
C ALA A 650 33.49 16.69 5.31
N LEU A 651 32.69 17.19 6.26
CA LEU A 651 32.54 16.57 7.58
C LEU A 651 31.95 15.16 7.50
N ARG A 652 30.92 14.96 6.68
CA ARG A 652 30.33 13.63 6.44
C ARG A 652 31.34 12.68 5.82
N SER A 653 32.08 13.11 4.80
CA SER A 653 33.15 12.31 4.19
C SER A 653 34.21 11.91 5.22
N ARG A 654 34.65 12.87 6.05
CA ARG A 654 35.59 12.61 7.14
C ARG A 654 35.04 11.57 8.12
N ASN A 655 33.79 11.71 8.58
CA ASN A 655 33.18 10.76 9.52
C ASN A 655 33.15 9.33 8.95
N LEU A 656 32.71 9.18 7.70
CA LEU A 656 32.66 7.90 7.00
C LEU A 656 34.05 7.26 6.86
N LEU A 657 35.07 8.05 6.54
CA LEU A 657 36.46 7.56 6.47
C LEU A 657 37.02 7.16 7.85
N LEU A 658 36.65 7.86 8.92
CA LEU A 658 37.02 7.46 10.28
C LEU A 658 36.34 6.17 10.70
N GLN A 659 35.06 6.02 10.36
CA GLN A 659 34.33 4.77 10.55
C GLN A 659 34.97 3.63 9.75
N ALA A 660 35.38 3.89 8.50
CA ALA A 660 36.10 2.94 7.66
C ALA A 660 37.40 2.46 8.32
N LYS A 661 38.23 3.40 8.80
CA LYS A 661 39.49 3.07 9.48
C LYS A 661 39.26 2.20 10.72
N ARG A 662 38.28 2.54 11.55
CA ARG A 662 37.90 1.75 12.73
C ARG A 662 37.41 0.35 12.33
N TRP A 663 36.55 0.28 11.31
CA TRP A 663 36.01 -0.97 10.77
C TRP A 663 37.12 -1.89 10.20
N LEU A 664 38.16 -1.30 9.61
CA LEU A 664 39.38 -2.00 9.15
C LEU A 664 40.38 -2.29 10.27
N GLY A 665 40.14 -1.88 11.52
CA GLY A 665 41.10 -2.06 12.61
C GLY A 665 42.36 -1.20 12.49
N VAL A 666 42.35 -0.16 11.66
CA VAL A 666 43.45 0.80 11.53
C VAL A 666 43.38 1.76 12.71
N PRO A 667 44.46 1.90 13.52
CA PRO A 667 44.47 2.84 14.63
C PRO A 667 44.28 4.25 14.10
N ALA A 668 43.34 4.99 14.70
CA ALA A 668 43.22 6.41 14.45
C ALA A 668 44.51 7.09 14.93
N GLN A 669 45.42 7.39 14.01
CA GLN A 669 46.55 8.30 14.28
C GLN A 669 45.99 9.63 14.82
N GLU A 670 46.82 10.43 15.51
CA GLU A 670 46.44 11.71 16.14
C GLU A 670 45.79 12.68 15.13
N ILE A 671 44.49 12.56 14.93
CA ILE A 671 43.69 13.50 14.15
C ILE A 671 43.34 14.64 15.09
N GLN A 672 43.62 15.87 14.66
CA GLN A 672 43.25 17.05 15.43
C GLN A 672 41.74 17.01 15.71
N PRO A 673 41.32 17.11 16.99
CA PRO A 673 39.91 17.07 17.34
C PRO A 673 39.22 18.34 16.82
N LEU A 674 38.19 18.17 15.99
CA LEU A 674 37.37 19.27 15.46
C LEU A 674 36.22 19.64 16.41
N ARG A 675 36.05 18.92 17.54
CA ARG A 675 34.97 19.19 18.51
C ARG A 675 34.76 20.68 18.82
N GLN A 676 35.82 21.43 19.11
CA GLN A 676 35.68 22.84 19.51
C GLN A 676 35.23 23.73 18.35
N SER A 677 35.79 23.54 17.15
CA SER A 677 35.44 24.32 15.96
C SER A 677 34.03 24.00 15.47
N ILE A 678 33.65 22.72 15.46
CA ILE A 678 32.33 22.26 15.04
C ILE A 678 31.24 22.71 16.02
N CYS A 679 31.46 22.58 17.34
CA CYS A 679 30.51 23.12 18.31
C CYS A 679 30.35 24.64 18.13
N LYS A 680 31.44 25.38 17.91
CA LYS A 680 31.38 26.82 17.65
C LYS A 680 30.62 27.14 16.36
N ALA A 681 30.82 26.35 15.29
CA ALA A 681 30.07 26.47 14.05
C ALA A 681 28.58 26.16 14.27
N PHE A 682 28.26 25.16 15.09
CA PHE A 682 26.88 24.85 15.48
C PHE A 682 26.22 26.02 16.24
N PHE A 683 26.91 26.61 17.20
CA PHE A 683 26.32 27.69 18.00
C PHE A 683 26.30 29.06 17.32
N SER A 684 27.06 29.26 16.25
CA SER A 684 27.02 30.53 15.50
C SER A 684 25.74 30.72 14.70
N GLY A 685 24.95 29.65 14.47
CA GLY A 685 23.68 29.69 13.74
C GLY A 685 23.82 29.93 12.23
N ALA A 686 25.04 30.00 11.71
CA ALA A 686 25.33 30.19 10.29
C ALA A 686 25.35 28.84 9.56
N PHE A 687 24.17 28.31 9.25
CA PHE A 687 24.04 27.01 8.55
C PHE A 687 23.53 27.17 7.12
N PRO A 688 24.28 26.67 6.12
CA PRO A 688 23.78 26.49 4.77
C PRO A 688 23.04 25.14 4.68
N GLY A 689 21.77 25.06 5.09
CA GLY A 689 20.91 23.90 4.80
C GLY A 689 20.08 23.32 5.94
N ASP A 690 19.87 22.00 5.90
CA ASP A 690 19.07 21.23 6.87
C ASP A 690 19.78 21.13 8.23
N ARG A 691 19.18 21.75 9.24
CA ARG A 691 19.69 21.79 10.62
C ARG A 691 19.81 20.39 11.24
N SER A 692 18.88 19.48 10.92
CA SER A 692 18.91 18.12 11.43
C SER A 692 20.06 17.33 10.80
N ALA A 693 20.31 17.48 9.50
CA ALA A 693 21.46 16.87 8.84
C ALA A 693 22.79 17.37 9.43
N PHE A 694 22.92 18.67 9.69
CA PHE A 694 24.12 19.20 10.31
C PHE A 694 24.30 18.68 11.75
N ALA A 695 23.25 18.72 12.58
CA ALA A 695 23.29 18.21 13.95
C ALA A 695 23.69 16.72 14.02
N ARG A 696 23.16 15.89 13.11
CA ARG A 696 23.56 14.47 12.97
C ARG A 696 25.05 14.35 12.66
N THR A 697 25.54 15.11 11.67
CA THR A 697 26.95 15.09 11.26
C THR A 697 27.86 15.50 12.43
N VAL A 698 27.49 16.53 13.20
CA VAL A 698 28.26 16.97 14.38
C VAL A 698 28.31 15.88 15.45
N LEU A 699 27.17 15.23 15.72
CA LEU A 699 27.08 14.17 16.73
C LEU A 699 27.94 12.95 16.33
N GLU A 700 27.86 12.53 15.06
CA GLU A 700 28.69 11.48 14.48
C GLU A 700 30.18 11.83 14.56
N THR A 701 30.55 13.09 14.29
CA THR A 701 31.95 13.54 14.40
C THR A 701 32.45 13.45 15.84
N ILE A 702 31.64 13.87 16.81
CA ILE A 702 32.03 13.83 18.22
C ILE A 702 32.17 12.39 18.73
N ALA A 703 31.34 11.48 18.24
CA ALA A 703 31.45 10.04 18.48
C ALA A 703 32.67 9.40 17.79
N ALA A 704 33.02 9.91 16.59
CA ALA A 704 34.21 9.52 15.87
C ALA A 704 35.50 10.02 16.56
N GLU A 705 35.42 11.07 17.38
CA GLU A 705 36.57 11.63 18.11
C GLU A 705 36.68 11.16 19.57
N SER A 706 35.60 10.67 20.18
CA SER A 706 35.60 10.31 21.60
C SER A 706 34.88 8.99 21.88
N VAL A 707 35.54 8.13 22.67
CA VAL A 707 34.98 6.86 23.16
C VAL A 707 34.09 7.07 24.39
N ASP A 708 34.18 8.24 25.04
CA ASP A 708 33.38 8.53 26.23
C ASP A 708 31.97 9.01 25.87
N ALA A 709 30.97 8.19 26.20
CA ALA A 709 29.55 8.48 26.01
C ALA A 709 29.11 9.81 26.68
N SER A 710 29.80 10.24 27.74
CA SER A 710 29.50 11.51 28.44
C SER A 710 29.55 12.70 27.49
N HIS A 711 30.48 12.70 26.54
CA HIS A 711 30.64 13.79 25.59
C HIS A 711 29.57 13.83 24.52
N VAL A 712 29.16 12.65 24.02
CA VAL A 712 28.05 12.53 23.06
C VAL A 712 26.76 13.02 23.72
N ILE A 713 26.50 12.58 24.95
CA ILE A 713 25.33 12.98 25.74
C ILE A 713 25.33 14.48 26.00
N ALA A 714 26.45 15.04 26.46
CA ALA A 714 26.56 16.48 26.70
C ALA A 714 26.28 17.28 25.42
N THR A 715 26.80 16.83 24.27
CA THR A 715 26.56 17.47 22.97
C THR A 715 25.08 17.40 22.59
N ALA A 716 24.47 16.21 22.67
CA ALA A 716 23.06 16.01 22.35
C ALA A 716 22.14 16.82 23.27
N LEU A 717 22.46 16.91 24.57
CA LEU A 717 21.73 17.75 25.52
C LEU A 717 21.80 19.22 25.15
N VAL A 718 22.98 19.73 24.78
CA VAL A 718 23.11 21.13 24.36
C VAL A 718 22.34 21.37 23.05
N MET A 719 22.40 20.45 22.09
CA MET A 719 21.62 20.51 20.85
C MET A 719 20.12 20.57 21.12
N TYR A 720 19.57 19.63 21.91
CA TYR A 720 18.16 19.59 22.27
C TYR A 720 17.71 20.77 23.14
N SER A 721 18.61 21.31 23.98
CA SER A 721 18.30 22.52 24.78
C SER A 721 18.12 23.75 23.91
N ARG A 722 18.76 23.79 22.73
CA ARG A 722 18.68 24.90 21.79
C ARG A 722 17.57 24.70 20.75
N TYR A 723 17.36 23.46 20.31
CA TYR A 723 16.43 23.07 19.26
C TYR A 723 15.72 21.77 19.65
N THR A 724 14.49 21.88 20.13
CA THR A 724 13.70 20.73 20.61
C THR A 724 13.16 19.85 19.48
N ASP A 725 13.18 20.34 18.24
CA ASP A 725 12.65 19.73 17.02
C ASP A 725 13.68 18.91 16.21
N LEU A 726 14.89 18.72 16.74
CA LEU A 726 15.93 17.97 16.04
C LEU A 726 15.62 16.47 15.97
N GLU A 727 15.73 15.89 14.77
CA GLU A 727 15.55 14.47 14.51
C GLU A 727 16.91 13.74 14.63
N LEU A 728 17.32 13.43 15.86
CA LEU A 728 18.59 12.74 16.16
C LEU A 728 18.40 11.29 16.61
N ASP A 729 17.16 10.79 16.59
CA ASP A 729 16.79 9.54 17.26
C ASP A 729 17.59 8.33 16.73
N SER A 730 17.69 8.16 15.41
CA SER A 730 18.47 7.08 14.79
C SER A 730 19.98 7.23 14.99
N THR A 731 20.50 8.44 14.81
CA THR A 731 21.94 8.72 14.97
C THR A 731 22.40 8.50 16.41
N LEU A 732 21.59 8.87 17.40
CA LEU A 732 21.89 8.61 18.81
C LEU A 732 21.92 7.11 19.12
N HIS A 733 21.03 6.31 18.51
CA HIS A 733 21.06 4.85 18.67
C HIS A 733 22.33 4.24 18.09
N GLU A 734 22.74 4.67 16.89
CA GLU A 734 23.94 4.19 16.21
C GLU A 734 25.21 4.59 16.97
N VAL A 735 25.30 5.86 17.35
CA VAL A 735 26.48 6.41 18.04
C VAL A 735 26.66 5.82 19.44
N LEU A 736 25.56 5.61 20.17
CA LEU A 736 25.61 5.07 21.54
C LEU A 736 25.47 3.54 21.57
N GLU A 737 25.55 2.85 20.44
CA GLU A 737 25.44 1.40 20.39
C GLU A 737 26.43 0.75 21.37
N GLY A 738 25.93 -0.14 22.23
CA GLY A 738 26.71 -0.77 23.30
C GLY A 738 26.95 0.06 24.58
N SER A 739 26.59 1.35 24.60
CA SER A 739 26.75 2.25 25.77
C SER A 739 25.44 2.89 26.26
N ILE A 740 24.28 2.48 25.70
CA ILE A 740 22.95 3.02 26.01
C ILE A 740 22.64 2.98 27.52
N ASP A 741 22.96 1.87 28.21
CA ASP A 741 22.70 1.69 29.64
C ASP A 741 23.49 2.70 30.50
N GLN A 742 24.76 2.92 30.15
CA GLN A 742 25.61 3.94 30.77
C GLN A 742 25.08 5.33 30.47
N ALA A 743 24.64 5.57 29.23
CA ALA A 743 24.14 6.87 28.79
C ALA A 743 22.84 7.27 29.51
N ILE A 744 21.89 6.34 29.67
CA ILE A 744 20.68 6.57 30.46
C ILE A 744 21.04 6.85 31.93
N SER A 745 21.98 6.10 32.50
CA SER A 745 22.43 6.30 33.88
C SER A 745 23.05 7.68 34.10
N LEU A 746 23.84 8.17 33.14
CA LEU A 746 24.41 9.53 33.17
C LEU A 746 23.32 10.60 33.07
N CYS A 747 22.34 10.44 32.17
CA CYS A 747 21.21 11.36 32.05
C CYS A 747 20.31 11.37 33.30
N CYS A 748 20.21 10.25 34.03
CA CYS A 748 19.44 10.17 35.26
C CYS A 748 20.15 10.80 36.48
N ALA A 749 21.48 11.00 36.40
CA ALA A 749 22.25 11.58 37.50
C ALA A 749 22.12 13.11 37.59
N THR A 750 21.64 13.76 36.53
CA THR A 750 21.41 15.21 36.46
C THR A 750 19.94 15.54 36.68
N SER A 751 19.65 16.78 37.08
CA SER A 751 18.26 17.26 37.18
C SER A 751 17.63 17.26 35.77
N PRO A 752 16.50 16.56 35.56
CA PRO A 752 15.89 16.42 34.25
C PRO A 752 15.41 17.79 33.74
N SER A 753 15.89 18.19 32.57
CA SER A 753 15.31 19.27 31.76
C SER A 753 14.53 18.67 30.58
N PRO A 754 13.73 19.45 29.83
CA PRO A 754 13.03 18.94 28.64
C PRO A 754 13.97 18.25 27.63
N ALA A 755 15.20 18.77 27.48
CA ALA A 755 16.23 18.15 26.65
C ALA A 755 16.68 16.77 27.17
N HIS A 756 16.76 16.60 28.51
CA HIS A 756 17.05 15.31 29.11
C HIS A 756 15.92 14.31 28.88
N LEU A 757 14.67 14.73 29.02
CA LEU A 757 13.50 13.87 28.78
C LEU A 757 13.42 13.44 27.31
N ARG A 758 13.71 14.35 26.36
CA ARG A 758 13.82 14.00 24.94
C ARG A 758 14.94 13.00 24.67
N LEU A 759 16.11 13.20 25.26
CA LEU A 759 17.24 12.27 25.10
C LEU A 759 16.95 10.90 25.73
N LEU A 760 16.35 10.88 26.93
CA LEU A 760 15.90 9.66 27.61
C LEU A 760 14.86 8.92 26.79
N THR A 761 13.91 9.63 26.18
CA THR A 761 12.91 9.07 25.27
C THR A 761 13.57 8.24 24.17
N VAL A 762 14.54 8.84 23.47
CA VAL A 762 15.26 8.19 22.39
C VAL A 762 15.98 6.95 22.91
N MET A 763 16.76 7.06 23.98
CA MET A 763 17.59 5.95 24.46
C MET A 763 16.77 4.80 25.06
N CYS A 764 15.66 5.09 25.75
CA CYS A 764 14.85 4.07 26.42
C CYS A 764 14.20 3.07 25.44
N GLY A 765 13.90 3.47 24.21
CA GLY A 765 13.30 2.57 23.22
C GLY A 765 14.17 1.35 22.89
N ARG A 766 15.50 1.52 22.94
CA ARG A 766 16.49 0.45 22.67
C ARG A 766 17.06 -0.21 23.92
N CYS A 767 16.82 0.33 25.11
CA CYS A 767 17.28 -0.28 26.36
C CYS A 767 16.41 -1.50 26.71
N ASN A 768 17.08 -2.57 27.17
CA ASN A 768 16.43 -3.79 27.64
C ASN A 768 16.61 -4.00 29.15
N ASN A 769 17.41 -3.17 29.81
CA ASN A 769 17.67 -3.26 31.23
C ASN A 769 16.52 -2.61 32.03
N VAL A 770 15.71 -3.46 32.65
CA VAL A 770 14.50 -3.04 33.37
C VAL A 770 14.81 -2.09 34.54
N GLU A 771 15.92 -2.29 35.25
CA GLU A 771 16.29 -1.44 36.40
C GLU A 771 16.64 -0.02 35.97
N ILE A 772 17.33 0.12 34.84
CA ILE A 772 17.73 1.41 34.27
C ILE A 772 16.51 2.15 33.72
N LEU A 773 15.62 1.43 33.02
CA LEU A 773 14.36 1.99 32.54
C LEU A 773 13.47 2.47 33.70
N GLN A 774 13.35 1.69 34.78
CA GLN A 774 12.62 2.12 35.98
C GLN A 774 13.26 3.34 36.64
N ARG A 775 14.59 3.42 36.68
CA ARG A 775 15.29 4.62 37.16
C ARG A 775 14.94 5.84 36.29
N ALA A 776 14.93 5.70 34.97
CA ALA A 776 14.54 6.77 34.06
C ALA A 776 13.09 7.25 34.28
N VAL A 777 12.14 6.31 34.48
CA VAL A 777 10.74 6.65 34.81
C VAL A 777 10.65 7.41 36.12
N ARG A 778 11.33 6.95 37.18
CA ARG A 778 11.34 7.65 38.48
C ARG A 778 11.97 9.03 38.38
N THR A 779 13.07 9.18 37.63
CA THR A 779 13.69 10.48 37.40
C THR A 779 12.75 11.42 36.66
N ALA A 780 12.03 10.94 35.64
CA ALA A 780 11.05 11.75 34.91
C ALA A 780 9.86 12.18 35.79
N LEU A 781 9.34 11.27 36.62
CA LEU A 781 8.25 11.57 37.57
C LEU A 781 8.68 12.52 38.70
N ALA A 782 9.95 12.49 39.08
CA ALA A 782 10.54 13.43 40.05
C ALA A 782 10.92 14.79 39.43
N ALA A 783 10.80 14.94 38.11
CA ALA A 783 11.12 16.19 37.43
C ALA A 783 10.11 17.28 37.84
N THR A 784 10.62 18.45 38.22
CA THR A 784 9.78 19.61 38.57
C THR A 784 9.54 20.54 37.38
N SER A 785 9.85 20.11 36.15
CA SER A 785 9.86 20.95 34.96
C SER A 785 9.04 20.37 33.82
N ASP A 786 8.29 21.23 33.13
CA ASP A 786 7.53 20.99 31.89
C ASP A 786 6.73 19.67 31.87
N ASP A 787 5.53 19.72 32.46
CA ASP A 787 4.59 18.60 32.52
C ASP A 787 4.31 17.99 31.13
N ILE A 788 4.36 18.77 30.04
CA ILE A 788 4.15 18.27 28.67
C ILE A 788 5.30 17.34 28.27
N ALA A 789 6.55 17.76 28.49
CA ALA A 789 7.72 16.95 28.17
C ALA A 789 7.75 15.64 28.99
N ILE A 790 7.28 15.67 30.23
CA ILE A 790 7.15 14.47 31.08
C ILE A 790 6.07 13.54 30.52
N ILE A 791 4.89 14.07 30.17
CA ILE A 791 3.78 13.29 29.60
C ILE A 791 4.17 12.66 28.26
N ASP A 792 4.83 13.40 27.36
CA ASP A 792 5.31 12.90 26.07
C ASP A 792 6.36 11.78 26.22
N PHE A 793 7.24 11.90 27.22
CA PHE A 793 8.19 10.84 27.57
C PHE A 793 7.47 9.59 28.06
N LEU A 794 6.54 9.76 29.02
CA LEU A 794 5.78 8.65 29.59
C LEU A 794 4.91 7.95 28.55
N GLU A 795 4.31 8.70 27.61
CA GLU A 795 3.50 8.14 26.53
C GLU A 795 4.33 7.16 25.69
N ARG A 796 5.51 7.57 25.24
CA ARG A 796 6.40 6.70 24.47
C ARG A 796 6.89 5.49 25.26
N ILE A 797 7.20 5.66 26.55
CA ILE A 797 7.55 4.54 27.44
C ILE A 797 6.39 3.54 27.55
N VAL A 798 5.15 4.01 27.67
CA VAL A 798 3.97 3.14 27.71
C VAL A 798 3.78 2.40 26.38
N GLU A 799 3.99 3.07 25.26
CA GLU A 799 3.82 2.46 23.93
C GLU A 799 4.83 1.35 23.65
N GLU A 800 6.09 1.56 24.04
CA GLU A 800 7.20 0.68 23.69
C GLU A 800 7.57 -0.32 24.80
N LYS A 801 7.45 0.09 26.08
CA LYS A 801 8.01 -0.62 27.25
C LYS A 801 7.02 -0.77 28.41
N ALA A 802 5.71 -0.81 28.14
CA ALA A 802 4.64 -0.82 29.16
C ALA A 802 4.81 -1.84 30.32
N SER A 803 5.53 -2.94 30.12
CA SER A 803 5.77 -3.97 31.15
C SER A 803 6.63 -3.48 32.32
N ILE A 804 7.38 -2.39 32.17
CA ILE A 804 8.25 -1.86 33.24
C ILE A 804 7.48 -1.10 34.33
N LEU A 805 6.24 -0.68 34.04
CA LEU A 805 5.44 0.16 34.92
C LEU A 805 4.79 -0.67 36.03
N HIS A 806 4.83 -0.14 37.25
CA HIS A 806 4.15 -0.69 38.41
C HIS A 806 2.93 0.14 38.81
N HIS A 807 2.21 -0.35 39.81
CA HIS A 807 1.04 0.31 40.35
C HIS A 807 1.35 1.73 40.85
N ASP A 808 2.42 1.90 41.64
CA ASP A 808 2.82 3.20 42.20
C ASP A 808 3.21 4.23 41.14
N ASP A 809 3.75 3.76 40.00
CA ASP A 809 4.08 4.62 38.86
C ASP A 809 2.80 5.18 38.25
N ILE A 810 1.73 4.37 38.12
CA ILE A 810 0.45 4.84 37.56
C ILE A 810 -0.23 5.87 38.46
N VAL A 811 -0.18 5.69 39.79
CA VAL A 811 -0.73 6.68 40.73
C VAL A 811 -0.04 8.04 40.54
N GLN A 812 1.29 8.05 40.40
CA GLN A 812 2.06 9.27 40.12
C GLN A 812 1.74 9.85 38.74
N ILE A 813 1.59 9.01 37.71
CA ILE A 813 1.24 9.45 36.35
C ILE A 813 -0.15 10.11 36.34
N LEU A 814 -1.15 9.52 37.00
CA LEU A 814 -2.50 10.09 37.10
C LEU A 814 -2.48 11.39 37.92
N GLY A 815 -1.71 11.45 39.01
CA GLY A 815 -1.51 12.67 39.80
C GLY A 815 -0.86 13.79 38.99
N LEU A 816 0.20 13.49 38.22
CA LEU A 816 0.86 14.42 37.30
C LEU A 816 -0.12 14.92 36.23
N THR A 817 -0.87 14.00 35.60
CA THR A 817 -1.85 14.34 34.55
C THR A 817 -2.93 15.26 35.11
N THR A 818 -3.41 14.98 36.33
CA THR A 818 -4.37 15.83 37.05
C THR A 818 -3.81 17.24 37.25
N HIS A 819 -2.59 17.34 37.80
CA HIS A 819 -1.92 18.63 38.01
C HIS A 819 -1.76 19.40 36.68
N ALA A 820 -1.29 18.72 35.64
CA ALA A 820 -0.99 19.33 34.35
C ALA A 820 -2.24 19.82 33.63
N LEU A 821 -3.35 19.07 33.68
CA LEU A 821 -4.65 19.47 33.12
C LEU A 821 -5.23 20.68 33.84
N VAL A 822 -5.01 20.80 35.15
CA VAL A 822 -5.41 21.98 35.93
C VAL A 822 -4.53 23.19 35.57
N ALA A 823 -3.23 22.97 35.38
CA ALA A 823 -2.27 24.04 35.09
C ALA A 823 -2.40 24.58 33.65
N SER A 824 -2.63 23.73 32.66
CA SER A 824 -2.61 24.11 31.24
C SER A 824 -3.55 23.29 30.36
N LYS A 825 -4.35 23.99 29.55
CA LYS A 825 -5.24 23.37 28.55
C LYS A 825 -4.48 22.68 27.41
N HIS A 826 -3.24 23.08 27.12
CA HIS A 826 -2.43 22.49 26.03
C HIS A 826 -2.03 21.04 26.30
N VAL A 827 -2.18 20.58 27.54
CA VAL A 827 -1.83 19.22 27.99
C VAL A 827 -2.96 18.22 27.69
N LEU A 828 -4.14 18.68 27.26
CA LEU A 828 -5.31 17.82 27.05
C LEU A 828 -5.03 16.69 26.04
N SER A 829 -4.50 17.03 24.86
CA SER A 829 -4.25 16.04 23.80
C SER A 829 -3.15 15.03 24.18
N PRO A 830 -1.97 15.44 24.68
CA PRO A 830 -0.96 14.50 25.20
C PRO A 830 -1.51 13.59 26.32
N SER A 831 -2.31 14.14 27.23
CA SER A 831 -2.93 13.35 28.32
C SER A 831 -3.89 12.28 27.79
N ILE A 832 -4.70 12.61 26.78
CA ILE A 832 -5.61 11.64 26.16
C ILE A 832 -4.82 10.51 25.48
N ASN A 833 -3.72 10.85 24.81
CA ASN A 833 -2.88 9.85 24.14
C ASN A 833 -2.19 8.93 25.16
N LEU A 834 -1.58 9.50 26.20
CA LEU A 834 -0.99 8.75 27.31
C LEU A 834 -1.99 7.76 27.94
N LEU A 835 -3.20 8.23 28.29
CA LEU A 835 -4.24 7.36 28.86
C LEU A 835 -4.73 6.31 27.85
N SER A 836 -4.81 6.65 26.56
CA SER A 836 -5.19 5.70 25.51
C SER A 836 -4.15 4.58 25.39
N SER A 837 -2.87 4.93 25.40
CA SER A 837 -1.77 3.97 25.34
C SER A 837 -1.72 3.12 26.60
N LEU A 838 -1.92 3.70 27.79
CA LEU A 838 -2.01 2.95 29.05
C LEU A 838 -3.18 1.97 29.05
N SER A 839 -4.36 2.42 28.61
CA SER A 839 -5.57 1.60 28.58
C SER A 839 -5.43 0.40 27.63
N ARG A 840 -4.71 0.56 26.51
CA ARG A 840 -4.44 -0.54 25.56
C ARG A 840 -3.35 -1.49 26.06
N ARG A 841 -2.27 -0.97 26.63
CA ARG A 841 -1.06 -1.75 26.93
C ARG A 841 -1.04 -2.34 28.35
N ARG A 842 -1.61 -1.64 29.33
CA ARG A 842 -1.68 -2.02 30.76
C ARG A 842 -3.07 -1.79 31.36
N PRO A 843 -4.13 -2.41 30.80
CA PRO A 843 -5.49 -2.28 31.33
C PRO A 843 -5.60 -2.74 32.79
N ASP A 844 -4.74 -3.68 33.22
CA ASP A 844 -4.64 -4.15 34.61
C ASP A 844 -4.35 -3.01 35.59
N LEU A 845 -3.41 -2.13 35.27
CA LEU A 845 -3.02 -1.03 36.15
C LEU A 845 -4.04 0.12 36.13
N ILE A 846 -4.70 0.35 35.00
CA ILE A 846 -5.78 1.34 34.90
C ILE A 846 -7.00 0.88 35.72
N LEU A 847 -7.38 -0.40 35.61
CA LEU A 847 -8.50 -0.96 36.38
C LEU A 847 -8.22 -0.96 37.90
N ALA A 848 -6.96 -0.98 38.33
CA ALA A 848 -6.57 -0.85 39.73
C ALA A 848 -6.69 0.59 40.29
N ASN A 849 -6.71 1.60 39.41
CA ASN A 849 -6.69 3.03 39.78
C ASN A 849 -7.90 3.80 39.20
N LEU A 850 -9.07 3.16 39.17
CA LEU A 850 -10.28 3.74 38.59
C LEU A 850 -10.75 5.06 39.23
N PRO A 851 -10.66 5.27 40.56
CA PRO A 851 -11.04 6.55 41.17
C PRO A 851 -10.24 7.73 40.60
N ASP A 852 -8.91 7.64 40.59
CA ASP A 852 -8.04 8.70 40.07
C ASP A 852 -8.25 8.93 38.57
N LEU A 853 -8.51 7.86 37.81
CA LEU A 853 -8.87 7.96 36.39
C LEU A 853 -10.15 8.76 36.17
N VAL A 854 -11.17 8.58 37.01
CA VAL A 854 -12.44 9.33 36.90
C VAL A 854 -12.19 10.82 37.08
N ASP A 855 -11.35 11.19 38.05
CA ASP A 855 -11.00 12.59 38.30
C ASP A 855 -10.25 13.21 37.10
N VAL A 856 -9.31 12.47 36.50
CA VAL A 856 -8.62 12.90 35.28
C VAL A 856 -9.60 13.09 34.11
N ILE A 857 -10.52 12.14 33.88
CA ILE A 857 -11.51 12.25 32.79
C ILE A 857 -12.47 13.42 33.04
N ALA A 858 -12.86 13.66 34.29
CA ALA A 858 -13.68 14.83 34.65
C ALA A 858 -12.97 16.14 34.29
N LEU A 859 -11.67 16.24 34.57
CA LEU A 859 -10.85 17.40 34.16
C LEU A 859 -10.70 17.49 32.63
N MET A 860 -10.62 16.38 31.92
CA MET A 860 -10.58 16.39 30.45
C MET A 860 -11.88 16.98 29.84
N PHE A 861 -13.05 16.67 30.43
CA PHE A 861 -14.30 17.31 30.02
C PHE A 861 -14.28 18.82 30.28
N ILE A 862 -13.73 19.27 31.40
CA ILE A 862 -13.53 20.71 31.69
C ILE A 862 -12.56 21.34 30.66
N GLY A 863 -11.54 20.60 30.24
CA GLY A 863 -10.61 21.03 29.18
C GLY A 863 -11.30 21.38 27.86
N LEU A 864 -12.36 20.65 27.51
CA LEU A 864 -13.17 20.86 26.28
C LEU A 864 -14.17 22.03 26.39
N GLN A 865 -14.33 22.64 27.56
CA GLN A 865 -15.23 23.76 27.76
C GLN A 865 -14.76 25.03 27.05
N MET A 866 -15.69 25.72 26.41
CA MET A 866 -15.46 26.99 25.73
C MET A 866 -15.80 28.18 26.61
N ARG A 867 -14.93 29.19 26.67
CA ARG A 867 -15.38 30.52 27.11
C ARG A 867 -16.16 31.18 25.96
N ARG A 868 -17.36 31.69 26.26
CA ARG A 868 -18.28 32.31 25.27
C ARG A 868 -17.68 33.47 24.47
N ASP A 869 -16.56 34.05 24.92
CA ASP A 869 -15.93 35.24 24.32
C ASP A 869 -14.78 34.95 23.33
N LEU A 870 -14.43 33.68 23.09
CA LEU A 870 -13.35 33.31 22.16
C LEU A 870 -13.90 32.67 20.88
N THR A 871 -13.37 33.09 19.74
CA THR A 871 -13.68 32.54 18.41
C THR A 871 -13.46 31.02 18.39
N ALA A 872 -14.34 30.34 17.64
CA ALA A 872 -14.61 28.89 17.67
C ALA A 872 -13.39 27.96 17.88
N PRO A 873 -13.52 26.88 18.66
CA PRO A 873 -12.45 25.94 18.98
C PRO A 873 -12.27 24.94 17.83
N SER A 874 -11.09 24.32 17.78
CA SER A 874 -10.87 23.12 16.99
C SER A 874 -11.63 21.94 17.60
N SER A 875 -12.50 21.27 16.84
CA SER A 875 -13.18 20.01 17.22
C SER A 875 -12.22 18.82 17.38
N THR A 876 -10.91 19.07 17.44
CA THR A 876 -9.84 18.09 17.27
C THR A 876 -9.67 17.17 18.47
N ASP A 877 -9.96 17.62 19.70
CA ASP A 877 -9.65 16.85 20.92
C ASP A 877 -10.85 16.05 21.46
N ALA A 878 -12.08 16.38 21.03
CA ALA A 878 -13.30 15.67 21.43
C ALA A 878 -13.35 14.23 20.88
N GLN A 879 -12.93 14.02 19.63
CA GLN A 879 -12.91 12.70 19.02
C GLN A 879 -11.87 11.76 19.66
N PRO A 880 -10.62 12.17 19.94
CA PRO A 880 -9.67 11.40 20.74
C PRO A 880 -10.22 11.01 22.12
N LEU A 881 -10.85 11.95 22.84
CA LEU A 881 -11.45 11.64 24.15
C LEU A 881 -12.58 10.61 24.01
N SER A 882 -13.45 10.76 23.00
CA SER A 882 -14.50 9.80 22.67
C SER A 882 -13.93 8.39 22.43
N ARG A 883 -12.84 8.28 21.65
CA ARG A 883 -12.14 7.01 21.40
C ARG A 883 -11.53 6.44 22.68
N LEU A 884 -10.95 7.25 23.55
CA LEU A 884 -10.46 6.82 24.86
C LEU A 884 -11.61 6.22 25.68
N LEU A 885 -12.76 6.88 25.77
CA LEU A 885 -13.93 6.35 26.47
C LEU A 885 -14.39 5.00 25.90
N VAL A 886 -14.40 4.84 24.57
CA VAL A 886 -14.68 3.54 23.93
C VAL A 886 -13.66 2.47 24.35
N ILE A 887 -12.36 2.77 24.30
CA ILE A 887 -11.30 1.84 24.73
C ILE A 887 -11.54 1.43 26.18
N LEU A 888 -11.82 2.39 27.06
CA LEU A 888 -12.07 2.15 28.48
C LEU A 888 -13.25 1.20 28.69
N THR A 889 -14.34 1.38 27.93
CA THR A 889 -15.54 0.51 28.03
C THR A 889 -15.30 -0.93 27.57
N GLN A 890 -14.29 -1.15 26.73
CA GLN A 890 -13.91 -2.45 26.21
C GLN A 890 -12.91 -3.19 27.10
N MET A 891 -12.26 -2.50 28.06
CA MET A 891 -11.32 -3.13 28.98
C MET A 891 -12.02 -4.14 29.89
N ARG A 892 -11.61 -5.41 29.85
CA ARG A 892 -12.14 -6.46 30.73
C ARG A 892 -10.97 -7.26 31.34
N PRO A 893 -10.96 -7.46 32.67
CA PRO A 893 -10.01 -8.40 33.27
C PRO A 893 -10.34 -9.83 32.82
N LYS A 894 -9.32 -10.66 32.63
CA LYS A 894 -9.47 -12.07 32.25
C LYS A 894 -10.36 -12.76 33.29
N GLY A 895 -11.54 -13.23 32.86
CA GLY A 895 -12.47 -13.98 33.72
C GLY A 895 -13.67 -13.20 34.28
N HIS A 896 -13.82 -11.90 33.98
CA HIS A 896 -15.03 -11.15 34.34
C HIS A 896 -15.92 -10.87 33.13
N GLU A 897 -17.21 -11.17 33.27
CA GLU A 897 -18.22 -10.87 32.22
C GLU A 897 -18.42 -9.37 32.02
N ILE A 898 -18.25 -8.57 33.09
CA ILE A 898 -18.50 -7.13 33.12
C ILE A 898 -17.23 -6.39 33.57
N SER A 899 -16.90 -5.26 32.91
CA SER A 899 -15.75 -4.42 33.28
C SER A 899 -15.92 -3.78 34.67
N PRO A 900 -14.88 -3.75 35.53
CA PRO A 900 -14.91 -3.01 36.80
C PRO A 900 -15.26 -1.51 36.64
N LEU A 901 -14.98 -0.94 35.46
CA LEU A 901 -15.35 0.42 35.09
C LEU A 901 -16.87 0.66 35.16
N ALA A 902 -17.71 -0.38 35.06
CA ALA A 902 -19.17 -0.23 35.11
C ALA A 902 -19.67 0.45 36.39
N LYS A 903 -18.97 0.28 37.52
CA LYS A 903 -19.29 0.95 38.80
C LYS A 903 -18.99 2.45 38.79
N HIS A 904 -18.07 2.87 37.92
CA HIS A 904 -17.58 4.24 37.81
C HIS A 904 -18.16 5.00 36.60
N ALA A 905 -18.74 4.28 35.63
CA ALA A 905 -19.37 4.88 34.46
C ALA A 905 -20.41 5.98 34.79
N PRO A 906 -21.28 5.82 35.82
CA PRO A 906 -22.19 6.90 36.21
C PRO A 906 -21.48 8.19 36.63
N ALA A 907 -20.35 8.10 37.35
CA ALA A 907 -19.58 9.26 37.77
C ALA A 907 -18.97 10.02 36.57
N ILE A 908 -18.47 9.28 35.58
CA ILE A 908 -17.95 9.86 34.33
C ILE A 908 -19.07 10.55 33.53
N LEU A 909 -20.24 9.93 33.42
CA LEU A 909 -21.40 10.53 32.76
C LEU A 909 -21.90 11.79 33.48
N VAL A 910 -21.89 11.78 34.81
CA VAL A 910 -22.21 12.96 35.63
C VAL A 910 -21.21 14.09 35.36
N ALA A 911 -19.91 13.79 35.32
CA ALA A 911 -18.87 14.77 35.01
C ALA A 911 -19.08 15.40 33.62
N TYR A 912 -19.40 14.60 32.60
CA TYR A 912 -19.79 15.09 31.28
C TYR A 912 -21.00 16.04 31.36
N THR A 913 -22.08 15.63 32.04
CA THR A 913 -23.30 16.46 32.11
C THR A 913 -23.06 17.79 32.81
N ARG A 914 -22.27 17.81 33.89
CA ARG A 914 -21.90 19.05 34.60
C ARG A 914 -21.06 19.97 33.70
N ALA A 915 -20.07 19.42 33.00
CA ALA A 915 -19.25 20.20 32.08
C ALA A 915 -20.06 20.75 30.89
N ALA A 916 -21.02 19.98 30.37
CA ALA A 916 -21.87 20.38 29.25
C ALA A 916 -22.96 21.40 29.65
N ALA A 917 -23.46 21.33 30.89
CA ALA A 917 -24.51 22.19 31.44
C ALA A 917 -24.00 23.56 31.93
N ASP A 918 -22.69 23.74 32.01
CA ASP A 918 -22.08 24.98 32.51
C ASP A 918 -22.57 26.20 31.72
N SER A 919 -23.29 27.07 32.42
CA SER A 919 -23.89 28.28 31.86
C SER A 919 -22.86 29.31 31.37
N GLN A 920 -21.63 29.26 31.87
CA GLN A 920 -20.55 30.16 31.49
C GLN A 920 -19.63 29.53 30.45
N SER A 921 -19.45 28.20 30.53
CA SER A 921 -18.52 27.48 29.66
C SER A 921 -18.99 26.09 29.19
N GLY A 922 -20.10 26.03 28.47
CA GLY A 922 -20.63 24.77 27.90
C GLY A 922 -19.91 24.27 26.63
N PHE A 923 -20.28 23.07 26.18
CA PHE A 923 -19.79 22.48 24.93
C PHE A 923 -20.53 22.99 23.69
N ALA A 924 -19.77 23.25 22.62
CA ALA A 924 -20.33 23.47 21.30
C ALA A 924 -21.10 22.22 20.80
N PRO A 925 -22.17 22.36 20.00
CA PRO A 925 -22.94 21.21 19.50
C PRO A 925 -22.10 20.17 18.75
N GLN A 926 -21.04 20.59 18.03
CA GLN A 926 -20.14 19.67 17.34
C GLN A 926 -19.33 18.81 18.32
N VAL A 927 -18.80 19.40 19.40
CA VAL A 927 -18.05 18.67 20.45
C VAL A 927 -18.93 17.62 21.12
N ARG A 928 -20.20 17.95 21.39
CA ARG A 928 -21.17 16.97 21.95
C ARG A 928 -21.36 15.78 21.01
N ARG A 929 -21.58 16.05 19.70
CA ARG A 929 -21.70 15.01 18.67
C ARG A 929 -20.45 14.14 18.56
N ASP A 930 -19.26 14.73 18.60
CA ASP A 930 -18.00 13.99 18.53
C ASP A 930 -17.75 13.09 19.76
N LEU A 931 -18.30 13.45 20.94
CA LEU A 931 -18.26 12.64 22.17
C LEU A 931 -19.30 11.52 22.23
N GLU A 932 -20.37 11.57 21.42
CA GLU A 932 -21.48 10.62 21.47
C GLU A 932 -21.05 9.14 21.44
N PRO A 933 -20.14 8.68 20.56
CA PRO A 933 -19.74 7.28 20.53
C PRO A 933 -19.17 6.77 21.86
N GLY A 934 -18.29 7.55 22.49
CA GLY A 934 -17.71 7.22 23.80
C GLY A 934 -18.73 7.26 24.93
N LEU A 935 -19.60 8.27 24.96
CA LEU A 935 -20.67 8.39 25.95
C LEU A 935 -21.68 7.24 25.83
N PHE A 936 -22.04 6.84 24.61
CA PHE A 936 -22.93 5.71 24.37
C PHE A 936 -22.29 4.37 24.76
N GLY A 937 -20.98 4.23 24.58
CA GLY A 937 -20.21 3.12 25.14
C GLY A 937 -20.34 3.02 26.66
N LEU A 938 -20.23 4.16 27.36
CA LEU A 938 -20.42 4.22 28.82
C LEU A 938 -21.86 3.92 29.24
N CYS A 939 -22.87 4.39 28.49
CA CYS A 939 -24.28 4.04 28.74
C CYS A 939 -24.53 2.53 28.58
N ASN A 940 -23.96 1.91 27.53
CA ASN A 940 -24.02 0.46 27.34
C ASN A 940 -23.36 -0.28 28.51
N LEU A 941 -22.20 0.20 28.98
CA LEU A 941 -21.51 -0.42 30.10
C LEU A 941 -22.27 -0.26 31.43
N ALA A 942 -22.81 0.93 31.70
CA ALA A 942 -23.60 1.20 32.90
C ALA A 942 -24.88 0.35 32.94
N THR A 943 -25.53 0.15 31.79
CA THR A 943 -26.73 -0.70 31.68
C THR A 943 -26.41 -2.19 31.74
N ALA A 944 -25.30 -2.64 31.14
CA ALA A 944 -24.83 -4.03 31.27
C ALA A 944 -24.32 -4.36 32.68
N GLY A 945 -23.76 -3.37 33.40
CA GLY A 945 -23.33 -3.49 34.79
C GLY A 945 -24.44 -3.40 35.83
N GLY A 946 -25.63 -2.94 35.42
CA GLY A 946 -26.85 -3.09 36.21
C GLY A 946 -27.15 -4.56 36.39
N ARG A 947 -27.47 -4.99 37.61
CA ARG A 947 -27.74 -6.40 37.96
C ARG A 947 -28.53 -7.07 36.83
N VAL A 948 -28.00 -8.15 36.27
CA VAL A 948 -28.55 -8.99 35.19
C VAL A 948 -30.00 -9.50 35.46
N HIS A 949 -30.53 -9.25 36.66
CA HIS A 949 -31.89 -9.59 37.09
C HIS A 949 -32.81 -8.39 37.37
N ALA A 950 -32.39 -7.15 37.08
CA ALA A 950 -33.28 -6.00 37.16
C ALA A 950 -34.19 -5.97 35.91
N HIS A 951 -35.34 -6.65 35.97
CA HIS A 951 -36.43 -6.57 34.99
C HIS A 951 -37.13 -5.18 34.95
N GLY A 952 -36.39 -4.09 35.13
CA GLY A 952 -36.89 -2.73 34.92
C GLY A 952 -36.80 -2.35 33.45
N ARG A 953 -37.79 -1.62 32.94
CA ARG A 953 -37.77 -1.06 31.57
C ARG A 953 -36.42 -0.40 31.33
N GLU A 954 -35.75 -0.80 30.26
CA GLU A 954 -34.43 -0.30 29.88
C GLU A 954 -34.48 1.25 29.79
N GLY A 955 -33.85 1.93 30.76
CA GLY A 955 -33.86 3.40 30.90
C GLY A 955 -34.52 3.95 32.17
N GLU A 956 -35.41 3.21 32.85
CA GLU A 956 -36.03 3.64 34.12
C GLU A 956 -35.14 3.31 35.35
N GLY A 957 -34.13 2.46 35.20
CA GLY A 957 -33.32 1.94 36.32
C GLY A 957 -32.13 2.81 36.77
N LEU A 958 -31.65 3.75 35.95
CA LEU A 958 -30.63 4.72 36.33
C LEU A 958 -31.32 6.07 36.55
N GLY A 959 -32.01 6.21 37.68
CA GLY A 959 -32.61 7.48 38.10
C GLY A 959 -31.58 8.61 38.09
N THR A 960 -32.03 9.87 38.17
CA THR A 960 -31.14 11.03 38.26
C THR A 960 -30.13 10.81 39.40
N PRO A 961 -28.82 10.80 39.12
CA PRO A 961 -27.79 10.59 40.14
C PRO A 961 -27.94 11.61 41.27
N PHE A 962 -27.66 11.17 42.49
CA PHE A 962 -27.72 12.03 43.67
C PHE A 962 -26.81 13.25 43.51
N GLY A 963 -27.33 14.45 43.77
CA GLY A 963 -26.59 15.70 43.57
C GLY A 963 -26.48 16.19 42.11
N LEU A 964 -27.16 15.55 41.14
CA LEU A 964 -27.31 16.08 39.78
C LEU A 964 -28.55 16.98 39.70
N GLY A 965 -28.35 18.25 39.36
CA GLY A 965 -29.39 19.26 39.32
C GLY A 965 -29.81 19.86 40.67
N GLU A 966 -28.95 19.73 41.69
CA GLU A 966 -29.06 20.42 42.97
C GLU A 966 -28.16 21.67 42.95
N GLY A 967 -28.71 22.82 42.56
CA GLY A 967 -27.97 24.09 42.52
C GLY A 967 -28.48 25.08 41.45
N PRO A 968 -27.92 26.31 41.40
CA PRO A 968 -28.23 27.28 40.35
C PRO A 968 -27.80 26.73 38.98
N GLY A 969 -28.75 26.58 38.04
CA GLY A 969 -28.51 25.93 36.74
C GLY A 969 -28.77 24.42 36.71
N GLY A 970 -29.21 23.83 37.83
CA GLY A 970 -29.42 22.39 37.96
C GLY A 970 -30.52 21.79 37.06
N GLU A 971 -31.46 22.61 36.59
CA GLU A 971 -32.44 22.17 35.58
C GLU A 971 -31.77 21.79 34.25
N GLY A 972 -30.73 22.52 33.84
CA GLY A 972 -29.97 22.22 32.63
C GLY A 972 -29.19 20.90 32.72
N GLU A 973 -28.66 20.56 33.90
CA GLU A 973 -28.01 19.27 34.14
C GLU A 973 -29.01 18.11 34.01
N LYS A 974 -30.22 18.26 34.59
CA LYS A 974 -31.28 17.25 34.50
C LYS A 974 -31.77 17.07 33.06
N GLU A 975 -31.92 18.18 32.32
CA GLU A 975 -32.33 18.14 30.93
C GLU A 975 -31.29 17.44 30.04
N LEU A 976 -30.01 17.79 30.19
CA LEU A 976 -28.92 17.16 29.43
C LEU A 976 -28.72 15.68 29.78
N TRP A 977 -28.88 15.31 31.05
CA TRP A 977 -28.90 13.91 31.46
C TRP A 977 -30.03 13.15 30.76
N ALA A 978 -31.25 13.70 30.79
CA ALA A 978 -32.39 13.08 30.12
C ALA A 978 -32.22 13.03 28.58
N GLU A 979 -31.62 14.06 27.98
CA GLU A 979 -31.30 14.10 26.55
C GLU A 979 -30.28 13.02 26.17
N LEU A 980 -29.21 12.85 26.95
CA LEU A 980 -28.18 11.83 26.71
C LEU A 980 -28.78 10.42 26.65
N TRP A 981 -29.63 10.07 27.63
CA TRP A 981 -30.31 8.77 27.66
C TRP A 981 -31.31 8.59 26.51
N ARG A 982 -32.06 9.65 26.16
CA ARG A 982 -32.97 9.63 25.00
C ARG A 982 -32.22 9.44 23.69
N SER A 983 -31.09 10.11 23.50
CA SER A 983 -30.27 10.00 22.29
C SER A 983 -29.58 8.64 22.18
N TRP A 984 -29.03 8.12 23.27
CA TRP A 984 -28.49 6.76 23.33
C TRP A 984 -29.56 5.71 23.03
N SER A 985 -30.74 5.81 23.65
CA SER A 985 -31.85 4.89 23.41
C SER A 985 -32.27 4.92 21.94
N ARG A 986 -32.42 6.11 21.34
CA ARG A 986 -32.72 6.23 19.90
C ARG A 986 -31.66 5.55 19.04
N ALA A 987 -30.38 5.83 19.28
CA ALA A 987 -29.26 5.28 18.50
C ALA A 987 -29.15 3.75 18.60
N ARG A 988 -29.46 3.17 19.77
CA ARG A 988 -29.44 1.71 19.96
C ARG A 988 -30.55 0.98 19.20
N TYR A 989 -31.71 1.60 19.04
CA TYR A 989 -32.89 0.97 18.42
C TYR A 989 -33.10 1.35 16.95
N LEU A 990 -32.48 2.43 16.46
CA LEU A 990 -32.46 2.79 15.03
C LEU A 990 -31.43 1.94 14.28
N GLY A 991 -31.78 0.71 13.91
CA GLY A 991 -30.91 -0.17 13.09
C GLY A 991 -31.11 -1.67 13.32
N GLN A 992 -31.83 -2.05 14.38
CA GLN A 992 -32.38 -3.40 14.54
C GLN A 992 -33.85 -3.28 14.20
N GLY A 993 -34.19 -3.62 12.95
CA GLY A 993 -35.49 -3.36 12.32
C GLY A 993 -36.71 -3.76 13.14
#